data_AF-A0A448SIT2-F1
#
_entry.id   AF-A0A448SIT2-F1
#
_cell.length_a   1.000
_cell.length_b   1.000
_cell.length_c   1.000
_cell.angle_alpha   90.00
_cell.angle_beta   90.00
_cell.angle_gamma   90.00
#
_symmetry.space_group_name_H-M   'P 1'
#
loop_
_entity.id
_entity.type
_entity.pdbx_description
1 polymer ?
#
loop_
_entity_poly.entity_id
_entity_poly.type
_entity_poly.pdbx_seq_one_letter_code
_entity_poly.pdbx_strand_id
1 'polypeptide(L)'
;MFKHFNGKVIQVIESLDVYDACSNHVINIDTALQNVFGIESQIYVTHFHPAREKFANHISALDANEEDIIIFHFSGLSEFCADAVIKQNCLKVILYHNITPHYFFDKNSHLYSYCKRGREQLKEIIHHFDFATGVSDYNLKEITELGYNPDKTFKLPIIIDDIDEGNFLEVADSKKDNNILFVGRICENKRQDRLVEAYAKLRKAFPDIGDLILVGGYDSSSTFYKRIVTLIGDLDLKANVHITGKVSQSVLEDHYHNSLCFMCFSEHEGFGVPLLEAALHNIPVLALDAAAVPETLGNSAGIFKDEAELFDKFEKICSDDKFRKALLEHQKRVLHASDYNAWIKIATNFFDKIIGGPDRFKSVSFVICTFNRADYLERCLDYLTRSYNKNFEVIVVNGPSTDDTSSVVERWRDKIIYADNPVRNLSISRNIGSNLASGDIVAFIDDDAMPFYDWCDCILAYYNSSHNFVAGAGGPTYYAGSLQFQAVDILVDSFGSGVSNPEKELYSNPDYHRTLLGTNSSFRRDYLLSVGSFDEEYDYFLDETDVCFRLIKNGYKVQHCANAYLRHEFAQSDNRVSKYKYNWFSIVKNTVYFALRFNEGDKDFIIAQTRKIVERERIAYLESGLRSGEISSADFSSLVKSVWDGFDAGIAAANHPRKLIELAPNNNGWLPFETVSANKSFNKLHIVLVTKEFPPFTKSGGIGTLYYHLASELLLQGHDVTVITQGSEDRIERGNFRLISLAPPECNETYTDSAIANINLSWSLKVAIALDALHEELPISVVDTCLWDAECYAFLQVKNELNIPLVVRLVTPLIVADETNGWNMPAIDRNLLVGFERAMVQSADAVVPISQSIQNTFTKRYGIEADERFNIINAGIAYWPSYDVSRGYNDISHFPELVNAKQQGKMIYLFLGRLEKRKGIDVFIKAISQFNHRYPEKTNDVMFVLAGNDGVGVNALLDEHLNGQQDNILLLGEVSDWDREKLYAFCDVVVFPSRYESFGLVPLEAFVHGKPVIGSSEGAIPEVVLDEQCGLIFDDGSEVELAEKMARLCKNNALYEMLSLGAKARVKYLSSNRSALQSEELYNRLILGIKSL
;
A
#
# COMPACT_ATOMS: atom_id res chain seq x y z
N MET A 1 3.54 -0.57 -24.52
CA MET A 1 3.46 -2.01 -24.22
C MET A 1 3.37 -2.29 -22.72
N PHE A 2 4.01 -1.51 -21.85
CA PHE A 2 4.07 -1.71 -20.40
C PHE A 2 3.48 -0.50 -19.63
N LYS A 3 2.39 0.10 -20.15
CA LYS A 3 1.75 1.29 -19.54
C LYS A 3 1.13 1.03 -18.17
N HIS A 4 0.97 -0.25 -17.81
CA HIS A 4 0.48 -0.69 -16.52
C HIS A 4 1.56 -0.63 -15.43
N PHE A 5 2.84 -0.47 -15.79
CA PHE A 5 3.92 -0.38 -14.82
C PHE A 5 3.89 0.97 -14.11
N ASN A 6 3.81 0.95 -12.77
CA ASN A 6 3.70 2.18 -11.97
C ASN A 6 5.05 2.85 -11.69
N GLY A 7 6.15 2.10 -11.73
CA GLY A 7 7.50 2.65 -11.56
C GLY A 7 8.01 3.34 -12.83
N LYS A 8 9.15 4.01 -12.70
CA LYS A 8 9.91 4.56 -13.85
C LYS A 8 11.21 3.79 -14.07
N VAL A 9 11.74 3.89 -15.29
CA VAL A 9 13.08 3.38 -15.62
C VAL A 9 14.09 4.53 -15.54
N ILE A 10 15.02 4.45 -14.61
CA ILE A 10 16.06 5.46 -14.42
C ILE A 10 17.34 4.97 -15.06
N GLN A 11 17.85 5.70 -16.05
CA GLN A 11 19.12 5.42 -16.68
C GLN A 11 20.22 6.25 -16.02
N VAL A 12 21.32 5.60 -15.63
CA VAL A 12 22.45 6.27 -14.98
C VAL A 12 23.72 6.02 -15.78
N ILE A 13 24.46 7.09 -16.11
CA ILE A 13 25.75 7.01 -16.80
C ILE A 13 26.71 8.10 -16.29
N GLU A 14 28.00 7.78 -16.16
CA GLU A 14 28.99 8.74 -15.61
C GLU A 14 29.12 10.02 -16.47
N SER A 15 29.08 9.87 -17.80
CA SER A 15 29.25 11.00 -18.73
C SER A 15 28.35 10.83 -19.95
N LEU A 16 27.68 11.92 -20.35
CA LEU A 16 26.81 11.98 -21.52
C LEU A 16 27.35 12.99 -22.55
N ASP A 17 28.08 12.49 -23.55
CA ASP A 17 28.79 13.30 -24.54
C ASP A 17 28.12 13.29 -25.93
N VAL A 18 28.59 14.16 -26.82
CA VAL A 18 28.32 14.12 -28.26
C VAL A 18 29.39 13.27 -28.94
N TYR A 19 28.97 12.45 -29.91
CA TYR A 19 29.85 11.51 -30.65
C TYR A 19 30.42 10.37 -29.80
N ASP A 20 29.69 9.94 -28.77
CA ASP A 20 29.98 8.75 -27.97
C ASP A 20 28.85 7.72 -28.13
N ALA A 21 29.23 6.48 -28.46
CA ALA A 21 28.26 5.43 -28.75
C ALA A 21 27.44 5.02 -27.52
N CYS A 22 28.05 5.01 -26.33
CA CYS A 22 27.33 4.69 -25.09
C CYS A 22 26.29 5.78 -24.78
N SER A 23 26.70 7.05 -24.92
CA SER A 23 25.84 8.22 -24.71
C SER A 23 24.65 8.25 -25.69
N ASN A 24 24.88 7.91 -26.96
CA ASN A 24 23.80 7.78 -27.94
C ASN A 24 22.85 6.64 -27.57
N HIS A 25 23.38 5.50 -27.13
CA HIS A 25 22.56 4.35 -26.75
C HIS A 25 21.62 4.66 -25.57
N VAL A 26 22.07 5.39 -24.55
CA VAL A 26 21.22 5.87 -23.44
C VAL A 26 20.01 6.66 -23.97
N ILE A 27 20.25 7.59 -24.89
CA ILE A 27 19.19 8.44 -25.46
C ILE A 27 18.24 7.63 -26.36
N ASN A 28 18.77 6.66 -27.10
CA ASN A 28 17.96 5.78 -27.94
C ASN A 28 17.08 4.85 -27.09
N ILE A 29 17.59 4.32 -25.97
CA ILE A 29 16.80 3.56 -25.00
C ILE A 29 15.73 4.45 -24.36
N ASP A 30 16.08 5.66 -23.94
CA ASP A 30 15.12 6.64 -23.39
C ASP A 30 13.94 6.89 -24.35
N THR A 31 14.27 7.11 -25.63
CA THR A 31 13.28 7.31 -26.69
C THR A 31 12.38 6.09 -26.87
N ALA A 32 12.96 4.88 -26.86
CA ALA A 32 12.19 3.64 -27.00
C ALA A 32 11.30 3.36 -25.78
N LEU A 33 11.78 3.63 -24.57
CA LEU A 33 11.02 3.51 -23.31
C LEU A 33 9.75 4.35 -23.37
N GLN A 34 9.86 5.61 -23.77
CA GLN A 34 8.73 6.53 -23.83
C GLN A 34 7.79 6.23 -25.01
N ASN A 35 8.33 6.08 -26.22
CA ASN A 35 7.51 6.04 -27.45
C ASN A 35 6.96 4.65 -27.78
N VAL A 36 7.69 3.58 -27.45
CA VAL A 36 7.32 2.20 -27.80
C VAL A 36 6.78 1.46 -26.58
N PHE A 37 7.52 1.51 -25.47
CA PHE A 37 7.17 0.77 -24.27
C PHE A 37 6.12 1.50 -23.43
N GLY A 38 6.03 2.82 -23.52
CA GLY A 38 5.10 3.63 -22.73
C GLY A 38 5.46 3.64 -21.25
N ILE A 39 6.76 3.61 -20.95
CA ILE A 39 7.35 3.65 -19.61
C ILE A 39 7.98 5.02 -19.42
N GLU A 40 7.75 5.65 -18.26
CA GLU A 40 8.45 6.89 -17.91
C GLU A 40 9.95 6.62 -17.74
N SER A 41 10.80 7.49 -18.29
CA SER A 41 12.25 7.36 -18.24
C SER A 41 12.92 8.67 -17.86
N GLN A 42 14.00 8.57 -17.07
CA GLN A 42 14.80 9.71 -16.62
C GLN A 42 16.29 9.35 -16.71
N ILE A 43 17.14 10.29 -17.13
CA ILE A 43 18.59 10.08 -17.24
C ILE A 43 19.32 10.90 -16.17
N TYR A 44 20.22 10.26 -15.43
CA TYR A 44 21.07 10.88 -14.40
C TYR A 44 22.56 10.71 -14.71
N VAL A 45 23.32 11.79 -14.57
CA VAL A 45 24.73 11.85 -14.96
C VAL A 45 25.57 12.73 -14.03
N THR A 46 26.88 12.51 -14.00
CA THR A 46 27.83 13.43 -13.36
C THR A 46 28.26 14.54 -14.33
N HIS A 47 28.59 14.17 -15.57
CA HIS A 47 29.11 15.08 -16.57
C HIS A 47 28.30 15.01 -17.86
N PHE A 48 28.04 16.14 -18.51
CA PHE A 48 27.37 16.17 -19.81
C PHE A 48 27.90 17.28 -20.70
N HIS A 49 27.87 17.04 -22.00
CA HIS A 49 28.12 18.07 -23.00
C HIS A 49 26.93 19.06 -23.02
N PRO A 50 27.13 20.39 -23.17
CA PRO A 50 26.03 21.38 -23.15
C PRO A 50 24.86 21.06 -24.11
N ALA A 51 25.17 20.48 -25.28
CA ALA A 51 24.14 20.04 -26.24
C ALA A 51 23.21 18.91 -25.73
N ARG A 52 23.54 18.26 -24.61
CA ARG A 52 22.80 17.17 -23.97
C ARG A 52 22.09 17.59 -22.68
N GLU A 53 22.22 18.85 -22.24
CA GLU A 53 21.68 19.36 -20.98
C GLU A 53 20.19 19.04 -20.79
N LYS A 54 19.39 19.19 -21.85
CA LYS A 54 17.93 18.96 -21.82
C LYS A 54 17.50 17.53 -21.47
N PHE A 55 18.42 16.56 -21.56
CA PHE A 55 18.14 15.15 -21.27
C PHE A 55 18.61 14.74 -19.86
N ALA A 56 19.48 15.53 -19.23
CA ALA A 56 20.30 15.08 -18.12
C ALA A 56 19.88 15.73 -16.79
N ASN A 57 19.59 14.91 -15.80
CA ASN A 57 19.55 15.30 -14.40
C ASN A 57 20.91 15.06 -13.76
N HIS A 58 21.31 15.87 -12.78
CA HIS A 58 22.57 15.66 -12.08
C HIS A 58 22.44 14.50 -11.08
N ILE A 59 23.45 13.64 -10.98
CA ILE A 59 23.43 12.43 -10.14
C ILE A 59 23.14 12.69 -8.65
N SER A 60 23.48 13.88 -8.14
CA SER A 60 23.17 14.26 -6.75
C SER A 60 21.67 14.39 -6.45
N ALA A 61 20.82 14.46 -7.48
CA ALA A 61 19.36 14.52 -7.36
C ALA A 61 18.69 13.14 -7.56
N LEU A 62 19.47 12.05 -7.65
CA LEU A 62 18.93 10.71 -7.78
C LEU A 62 18.19 10.30 -6.49
N ASP A 63 16.88 10.18 -6.58
CA ASP A 63 15.98 9.66 -5.53
C ASP A 63 15.06 8.63 -6.20
N ALA A 64 15.50 7.38 -6.23
CA ALA A 64 14.72 6.27 -6.77
C ALA A 64 13.83 5.68 -5.67
N ASN A 65 12.57 5.42 -5.99
CA ASN A 65 11.69 4.69 -5.09
C ASN A 65 11.76 3.17 -5.35
N GLU A 66 11.13 2.38 -4.51
CA GLU A 66 11.19 0.91 -4.56
C GLU A 66 10.56 0.27 -5.80
N GLU A 67 9.59 0.93 -6.44
CA GLU A 67 8.95 0.45 -7.68
C GLU A 67 9.84 0.70 -8.91
N ASP A 68 10.80 1.61 -8.82
CA ASP A 68 11.64 2.02 -9.94
C ASP A 68 12.63 0.92 -10.35
N ILE A 69 13.08 1.01 -11.61
CA ILE A 69 14.15 0.16 -12.15
C ILE A 69 15.30 1.07 -12.56
N ILE A 70 16.49 0.86 -11.99
CA ILE A 70 17.71 1.53 -12.45
C ILE A 70 18.42 0.68 -13.50
N ILE A 71 18.74 1.27 -14.65
CA ILE A 71 19.68 0.74 -15.63
C ILE A 71 20.98 1.56 -15.54
N PHE A 72 22.04 0.96 -14.98
CA PHE A 72 23.34 1.60 -14.85
C PHE A 72 24.25 1.25 -16.03
N HIS A 73 24.53 2.23 -16.88
CA HIS A 73 25.38 2.08 -18.06
C HIS A 73 26.86 2.15 -17.63
N PHE A 74 27.53 1.00 -17.63
CA PHE A 74 28.91 0.88 -17.17
C PHE A 74 29.86 0.63 -18.34
N SER A 75 30.67 1.65 -18.67
CA SER A 75 31.61 1.66 -19.80
C SER A 75 33.04 2.07 -19.41
N GLY A 76 33.29 2.32 -18.11
CA GLY A 76 34.55 2.85 -17.60
C GLY A 76 34.52 3.01 -16.08
N LEU A 77 35.57 3.59 -15.51
CA LEU A 77 35.58 3.96 -14.09
C LEU A 77 34.49 5.00 -13.82
N SER A 78 33.60 4.68 -12.89
CA SER A 78 32.59 5.59 -12.36
C SER A 78 33.12 6.28 -11.10
N GLU A 79 33.13 7.61 -11.08
CA GLU A 79 33.64 8.37 -9.93
C GLU A 79 32.56 8.57 -8.86
N PHE A 80 31.30 8.79 -9.28
CA PHE A 80 30.20 9.11 -8.36
C PHE A 80 28.94 8.27 -8.60
N CYS A 81 28.67 7.87 -9.84
CA CYS A 81 27.41 7.23 -10.18
C CYS A 81 27.25 5.82 -9.58
N ALA A 82 28.31 5.00 -9.54
CA ALA A 82 28.27 3.65 -8.98
C ALA A 82 27.79 3.66 -7.52
N ASP A 83 28.40 4.49 -6.67
CA ASP A 83 28.03 4.61 -5.25
C ASP A 83 26.61 5.14 -5.07
N ALA A 84 26.20 6.09 -5.92
CA ALA A 84 24.84 6.65 -5.89
C ALA A 84 23.79 5.58 -6.22
N VAL A 85 24.05 4.73 -7.23
CA VAL A 85 23.16 3.63 -7.65
C VAL A 85 23.12 2.52 -6.60
N ILE A 86 24.27 2.11 -6.05
CA ILE A 86 24.33 1.00 -5.08
C ILE A 86 23.47 1.29 -3.85
N LYS A 87 23.41 2.55 -3.41
CA LYS A 87 22.63 3.01 -2.26
C LYS A 87 21.12 3.03 -2.49
N GLN A 88 20.64 2.95 -3.73
CA GLN A 88 19.20 2.96 -4.01
C GLN A 88 18.55 1.64 -3.65
N ASN A 89 17.37 1.70 -3.04
CA ASN A 89 16.58 0.55 -2.64
C ASN A 89 15.49 0.23 -3.67
N CYS A 90 15.92 -0.13 -4.89
CA CYS A 90 15.06 -0.45 -6.02
C CYS A 90 15.66 -1.62 -6.82
N LEU A 91 14.99 -2.02 -7.91
CA LEU A 91 15.54 -3.05 -8.80
C LEU A 91 16.69 -2.48 -9.63
N LYS A 92 17.87 -3.10 -9.56
CA LYS A 92 19.09 -2.59 -10.21
C LYS A 92 19.58 -3.52 -11.31
N VAL A 93 19.73 -2.97 -12.51
CA VAL A 93 20.29 -3.63 -13.69
C VAL A 93 21.56 -2.91 -14.09
N ILE A 94 22.67 -3.63 -14.26
CA ILE A 94 23.87 -3.07 -14.91
C ILE A 94 23.80 -3.35 -16.41
N LEU A 95 24.08 -2.35 -17.25
CA LEU A 95 24.30 -2.51 -18.69
C LEU A 95 25.76 -2.28 -19.00
N TYR A 96 26.48 -3.37 -19.22
CA TYR A 96 27.92 -3.37 -19.42
C TYR A 96 28.31 -3.19 -20.89
N HIS A 97 28.99 -2.08 -21.18
CA HIS A 97 29.45 -1.69 -22.52
C HIS A 97 30.91 -2.09 -22.83
N ASN A 98 31.54 -2.86 -21.93
CA ASN A 98 32.93 -3.30 -21.99
C ASN A 98 33.97 -2.25 -21.57
N ILE A 99 35.02 -2.68 -20.86
CA ILE A 99 36.20 -1.85 -20.56
C ILE A 99 37.45 -2.52 -21.13
N THR A 100 38.16 -1.79 -21.99
CA THR A 100 39.39 -2.29 -22.61
C THR A 100 40.42 -2.72 -21.56
N PRO A 101 41.00 -3.92 -21.64
CA PRO A 101 42.00 -4.37 -20.69
C PRO A 101 43.19 -3.41 -20.61
N HIS A 102 43.56 -3.03 -19.40
CA HIS A 102 44.59 -2.01 -19.15
C HIS A 102 45.95 -2.37 -19.76
N TYR A 103 46.28 -3.67 -19.91
CA TYR A 103 47.55 -4.12 -20.47
C TYR A 103 47.77 -3.76 -21.94
N PHE A 104 46.74 -3.26 -22.66
CA PHE A 104 46.91 -2.71 -24.00
C PHE A 104 47.59 -1.33 -24.01
N PHE A 105 47.53 -0.58 -22.89
CA PHE A 105 48.03 0.79 -22.81
C PHE A 105 49.39 0.86 -22.11
N ASP A 106 50.15 1.94 -22.36
CA ASP A 106 51.39 2.21 -21.63
C ASP A 106 51.12 2.32 -20.11
N LYS A 107 51.93 1.67 -19.28
CA LYS A 107 51.76 1.61 -17.81
C LYS A 107 51.71 2.99 -17.15
N ASN A 108 52.30 4.01 -17.76
CA ASN A 108 52.31 5.38 -17.25
C ASN A 108 51.20 6.26 -17.85
N SER A 109 50.37 5.72 -18.75
CA SER A 109 49.28 6.46 -19.38
C SER A 109 48.06 6.58 -18.45
N HIS A 110 47.28 7.64 -18.64
CA HIS A 110 45.99 7.81 -17.96
C HIS A 110 45.03 6.65 -18.30
N LEU A 111 45.00 6.19 -19.55
CA LEU A 111 44.12 5.10 -20.00
C LEU A 111 44.43 3.76 -19.30
N TYR A 112 45.71 3.44 -19.05
CA TYR A 112 46.09 2.26 -18.27
C TYR A 112 45.49 2.32 -16.87
N SER A 113 45.69 3.43 -16.16
CA SER A 113 45.17 3.62 -14.81
C SER A 113 43.63 3.59 -14.78
N TYR A 114 42.99 4.33 -15.68
CA TYR A 114 41.53 4.43 -15.78
C TYR A 114 40.87 3.08 -16.08
N CYS A 115 41.37 2.34 -17.08
CA CYS A 115 40.82 1.04 -17.42
C CYS A 115 41.09 -0.02 -16.36
N LYS A 116 42.26 0.03 -15.69
CA LYS A 116 42.58 -0.89 -14.60
C LYS A 116 41.60 -0.68 -13.45
N ARG A 117 41.45 0.56 -12.99
CA ARG A 117 40.54 0.92 -11.90
C ARG A 117 39.08 0.64 -12.26
N GLY A 118 38.64 0.92 -13.48
CA GLY A 118 37.26 0.62 -13.91
C GLY A 118 36.93 -0.88 -13.91
N ARG A 119 37.89 -1.73 -14.30
CA ARG A 119 37.71 -3.20 -14.25
C ARG A 119 37.78 -3.74 -12.83
N GLU A 120 38.65 -3.18 -11.99
CA GLU A 120 38.68 -3.47 -10.55
C GLU A 120 37.34 -3.09 -9.91
N GLN A 121 36.82 -1.89 -10.21
CA GLN A 121 35.51 -1.43 -9.76
C GLN A 121 34.37 -2.33 -10.25
N LEU A 122 34.35 -2.77 -11.52
CA LEU A 122 33.34 -3.72 -12.01
C LEU A 122 33.27 -4.96 -11.13
N LYS A 123 34.43 -5.55 -10.83
CA LYS A 123 34.54 -6.74 -9.99
C LYS A 123 34.00 -6.50 -8.58
N GLU A 124 34.21 -5.30 -8.04
CA GLU A 124 33.71 -4.90 -6.71
C GLU A 124 32.19 -4.69 -6.71
N ILE A 125 31.64 -4.04 -7.75
CA ILE A 125 30.25 -3.58 -7.72
C ILE A 125 29.23 -4.56 -8.29
N ILE A 126 29.64 -5.51 -9.15
CA ILE A 126 28.72 -6.35 -9.94
C ILE A 126 27.72 -7.13 -9.07
N HIS A 127 28.11 -7.51 -7.85
CA HIS A 127 27.25 -8.25 -6.92
C HIS A 127 26.14 -7.42 -6.27
N HIS A 128 26.16 -6.09 -6.42
CA HIS A 128 25.11 -5.20 -5.94
C HIS A 128 23.94 -5.03 -6.93
N PHE A 129 24.03 -5.63 -8.12
CA PHE A 129 23.00 -5.56 -9.17
C PHE A 129 22.15 -6.83 -9.19
N ASP A 130 20.83 -6.65 -9.26
CA ASP A 130 19.86 -7.75 -9.34
C ASP A 130 19.97 -8.50 -10.67
N PHE A 131 20.26 -7.78 -11.76
CA PHE A 131 20.52 -8.33 -13.10
C PHE A 131 21.71 -7.68 -13.78
N ALA A 132 22.33 -8.43 -14.69
CA ALA A 132 23.38 -7.91 -15.56
C ALA A 132 23.00 -8.05 -17.02
N THR A 133 23.16 -6.97 -17.76
CA THR A 133 22.99 -6.92 -19.20
C THR A 133 24.31 -6.63 -19.89
N GLY A 134 24.51 -7.22 -21.05
CA GLY A 134 25.68 -7.02 -21.89
C GLY A 134 25.28 -6.70 -23.31
N VAL A 135 26.02 -5.82 -23.96
CA VAL A 135 25.78 -5.45 -25.36
C VAL A 135 26.13 -6.58 -26.36
N SER A 136 26.88 -7.58 -25.92
CA SER A 136 27.28 -8.76 -26.69
C SER A 136 27.39 -10.00 -25.80
N ASP A 137 27.44 -11.20 -26.39
CA ASP A 137 27.72 -12.44 -25.67
C ASP A 137 29.17 -12.46 -25.15
N TYR A 138 30.10 -11.79 -25.84
CA TYR A 138 31.45 -11.51 -25.34
C TYR A 138 31.44 -10.74 -24.01
N ASN A 139 30.61 -9.69 -23.90
CA ASN A 139 30.45 -8.92 -22.66
C ASN A 139 29.89 -9.77 -21.52
N LEU A 140 28.87 -10.59 -21.80
CA LEU A 140 28.25 -11.45 -20.80
C LEU A 140 29.22 -12.50 -20.28
N LYS A 141 30.04 -13.07 -21.17
CA LYS A 141 31.09 -14.02 -20.79
C LYS A 141 32.04 -13.42 -19.76
N GLU A 142 32.46 -12.17 -19.93
CA GLU A 142 33.32 -11.49 -18.95
C GLU A 142 32.63 -11.33 -17.59
N ILE A 143 31.35 -10.94 -17.57
CA ILE A 143 30.55 -10.84 -16.34
C ILE A 143 30.45 -12.19 -15.63
N THR A 144 30.22 -13.27 -16.38
CA THR A 144 30.19 -14.63 -15.84
C THR A 144 31.57 -15.09 -15.33
N GLU A 145 32.66 -14.76 -16.01
CA GLU A 145 34.03 -15.05 -15.57
C GLU A 145 34.40 -14.32 -14.27
N LEU A 146 33.75 -13.20 -13.97
CA LEU A 146 33.85 -12.50 -12.68
C LEU A 146 33.04 -13.18 -11.55
N GLY A 147 32.29 -14.25 -11.86
CA GLY A 147 31.52 -15.03 -10.89
C GLY A 147 30.05 -14.61 -10.75
N TYR A 148 29.52 -13.79 -11.66
CA TYR A 148 28.10 -13.44 -11.66
C TYR A 148 27.23 -14.58 -12.20
N ASN A 149 26.01 -14.73 -11.67
CA ASN A 149 25.11 -15.82 -12.03
C ASN A 149 24.61 -15.69 -13.49
N PRO A 150 24.90 -16.68 -14.38
CA PRO A 150 24.44 -16.67 -15.76
C PRO A 150 22.91 -16.57 -15.93
N ASP A 151 22.14 -17.15 -15.00
CA ASP A 151 20.66 -17.13 -15.07
C ASP A 151 20.07 -15.74 -14.83
N LYS A 152 20.88 -14.81 -14.32
CA LYS A 152 20.55 -13.39 -14.10
C LYS A 152 21.16 -12.49 -15.17
N THR A 153 21.59 -13.05 -16.30
CA THR A 153 22.17 -12.29 -17.42
C THR A 153 21.24 -12.19 -18.62
N PHE A 154 21.21 -11.02 -19.26
CA PHE A 154 20.46 -10.81 -20.50
C PHE A 154 21.29 -10.04 -21.54
N LYS A 155 21.18 -10.43 -22.81
CA LYS A 155 21.78 -9.68 -23.91
C LYS A 155 20.87 -8.51 -24.29
N LEU A 156 21.41 -7.30 -24.25
CA LEU A 156 20.74 -6.08 -24.70
C LEU A 156 21.71 -5.29 -25.59
N PRO A 157 21.69 -5.53 -26.92
CA PRO A 157 22.67 -4.96 -27.84
C PRO A 157 22.52 -3.44 -28.01
N ILE A 158 23.53 -2.81 -28.63
CA ILE A 158 23.47 -1.39 -28.98
C ILE A 158 22.43 -1.16 -30.07
N ILE A 159 21.56 -0.15 -29.88
CA ILE A 159 20.62 0.30 -30.91
C ILE A 159 21.41 0.87 -32.09
N ILE A 160 21.19 0.29 -33.27
CA ILE A 160 21.68 0.77 -34.56
C ILE A 160 20.51 1.41 -35.30
N ASP A 161 20.74 2.53 -35.98
CA ASP A 161 19.71 3.26 -36.72
C ASP A 161 19.07 2.40 -37.83
N ASP A 162 17.85 2.76 -38.21
CA ASP A 162 17.09 2.05 -39.24
C ASP A 162 17.80 2.05 -40.60
N ILE A 163 17.66 0.94 -41.32
CA ILE A 163 18.18 0.77 -42.68
C ILE A 163 17.36 1.64 -43.63
N ASP A 164 17.94 2.72 -44.15
CA ASP A 164 17.37 3.46 -45.28
C ASP A 164 17.67 2.72 -46.59
N GLU A 165 16.69 1.98 -47.12
CA GLU A 165 16.83 1.26 -48.39
C GLU A 165 17.19 2.17 -49.58
N GLY A 166 16.88 3.47 -49.52
CA GLY A 166 17.27 4.47 -50.51
C GLY A 166 18.78 4.69 -50.58
N ASN A 167 19.46 4.70 -49.43
CA ASN A 167 20.92 4.82 -49.35
C ASN A 167 21.63 3.59 -49.93
N PHE A 168 21.04 2.39 -49.84
CA PHE A 168 21.61 1.19 -50.46
C PHE A 168 21.51 1.20 -52.00
N LEU A 169 20.52 1.91 -52.56
CA LEU A 169 20.28 2.02 -54.00
C LEU A 169 21.06 3.17 -54.65
N GLU A 170 21.15 4.34 -54.01
CA GLU A 170 21.91 5.51 -54.55
C GLU A 170 23.43 5.32 -54.50
N VAL A 171 23.96 4.62 -53.49
CA VAL A 171 25.42 4.42 -53.30
C VAL A 171 26.02 3.37 -54.24
N ALA A 172 25.18 2.52 -54.86
CA ALA A 172 25.65 1.52 -55.82
C ALA A 172 26.14 2.11 -57.15
N ASP A 173 25.70 3.33 -57.50
CA ASP A 173 25.98 4.00 -58.78
C ASP A 173 26.93 5.22 -58.67
N SER A 174 27.39 5.58 -57.46
CA SER A 174 28.36 6.66 -57.26
C SER A 174 29.81 6.16 -57.35
N LYS A 175 30.68 6.95 -57.98
CA LYS A 175 32.10 6.62 -58.15
C LYS A 175 32.82 6.82 -56.81
N LYS A 176 32.91 5.77 -55.99
CA LYS A 176 33.66 5.80 -54.72
C LYS A 176 35.13 6.08 -54.97
N ASP A 177 35.75 6.89 -54.12
CA ASP A 177 37.21 6.97 -54.07
C ASP A 177 37.75 5.64 -53.51
N ASN A 178 38.91 5.20 -53.99
CA ASN A 178 39.50 3.92 -53.56
C ASN A 178 40.08 3.98 -52.12
N ASN A 179 39.54 4.85 -51.26
CA ASN A 179 40.03 5.14 -49.92
C ASN A 179 39.76 3.99 -48.95
N ILE A 180 40.62 3.83 -47.95
CA ILE A 180 40.39 2.93 -46.80
C ILE A 180 40.02 3.79 -45.60
N LEU A 181 38.95 3.40 -44.89
CA LEU A 181 38.48 4.11 -43.71
C LEU A 181 38.70 3.30 -42.45
N PHE A 182 39.08 3.99 -41.38
CA PHE A 182 38.95 3.54 -40.00
C PHE A 182 38.34 4.65 -39.15
N VAL A 183 37.37 4.29 -38.31
CA VAL A 183 36.71 5.21 -37.39
C VAL A 183 36.90 4.71 -35.96
N GLY A 184 37.49 5.54 -35.12
CA GLY A 184 37.75 5.24 -33.72
C GLY A 184 38.87 6.08 -33.13
N ARG A 185 38.93 6.18 -31.80
CA ARG A 185 40.01 6.87 -31.08
C ARG A 185 41.38 6.33 -31.49
N ILE A 186 42.35 7.22 -31.71
CA ILE A 186 43.74 6.83 -31.98
C ILE A 186 44.39 6.38 -30.66
N CYS A 187 44.42 5.06 -30.43
CA CYS A 187 44.94 4.46 -29.22
C CYS A 187 45.40 3.01 -29.43
N GLU A 188 46.21 2.52 -28.50
CA GLU A 188 47.04 1.33 -28.61
C GLU A 188 46.24 0.06 -28.95
N ASN A 189 45.08 -0.16 -28.32
CA ASN A 189 44.26 -1.35 -28.58
C ASN A 189 43.62 -1.38 -29.97
N LYS A 190 43.54 -0.24 -30.67
CA LYS A 190 42.94 -0.11 -32.01
C LYS A 190 43.94 -0.42 -33.13
N ARG A 191 45.23 -0.47 -32.80
CA ARG A 191 46.34 -0.87 -33.69
C ARG A 191 46.39 -0.15 -35.04
N GLN A 192 46.14 1.17 -35.05
CA GLN A 192 46.30 1.97 -36.26
C GLN A 192 47.75 1.94 -36.79
N ASP A 193 48.74 1.59 -35.96
CA ASP A 193 50.14 1.38 -36.36
C ASP A 193 50.24 0.25 -37.39
N ARG A 194 49.59 -0.88 -37.09
CA ARG A 194 49.51 -2.03 -38.00
C ARG A 194 48.71 -1.71 -39.25
N LEU A 195 47.65 -0.92 -39.12
CA LEU A 195 46.85 -0.49 -40.27
C LEU A 195 47.68 0.39 -41.23
N VAL A 196 48.48 1.33 -40.71
CA VAL A 196 49.39 2.15 -41.53
C VAL A 196 50.48 1.29 -42.19
N GLU A 197 51.07 0.33 -41.48
CA GLU A 197 52.04 -0.62 -42.03
C GLU A 197 51.43 -1.49 -43.15
N ALA A 198 50.23 -2.04 -42.92
CA ALA A 198 49.51 -2.83 -43.90
C ALA A 198 49.15 -1.98 -45.13
N TYR A 199 48.68 -0.74 -44.92
CA TYR A 199 48.39 0.20 -46.00
C TYR A 199 49.62 0.51 -46.86
N ALA A 200 50.80 0.70 -46.25
CA ALA A 200 52.05 0.93 -46.98
C ALA A 200 52.39 -0.21 -47.94
N LYS A 201 52.09 -1.45 -47.53
CA LYS A 201 52.30 -2.66 -48.34
C LYS A 201 51.19 -2.84 -49.39
N LEU A 202 49.93 -2.59 -49.03
CA LEU A 202 48.80 -2.61 -49.96
C LEU A 202 49.00 -1.60 -51.10
N ARG A 203 49.48 -0.39 -50.82
CA ARG A 203 49.77 0.63 -51.83
C ARG A 203 50.84 0.21 -52.83
N LYS A 204 51.78 -0.65 -52.44
CA LYS A 204 52.77 -1.23 -53.37
C LYS A 204 52.15 -2.33 -54.24
N ALA A 205 51.19 -3.08 -53.70
CA ALA A 205 50.53 -4.18 -54.40
C ALA A 205 49.36 -3.72 -55.29
N PHE A 206 48.69 -2.62 -54.94
CA PHE A 206 47.50 -2.08 -55.60
C PHE A 206 47.72 -0.58 -55.94
N PRO A 207 48.27 -0.26 -57.13
CA PRO A 207 48.63 1.12 -57.49
C PRO A 207 47.47 2.12 -57.52
N ASP A 208 46.24 1.63 -57.73
CA ASP A 208 45.02 2.45 -57.81
C ASP A 208 44.35 2.67 -56.44
N ILE A 209 44.96 2.23 -55.34
CA ILE A 209 44.41 2.44 -53.99
C ILE A 209 44.41 3.93 -53.63
N GLY A 210 43.31 4.38 -53.02
CA GLY A 210 43.15 5.74 -52.52
C GLY A 210 43.87 5.96 -51.19
N ASP A 211 43.50 7.01 -50.48
CA ASP A 211 44.10 7.41 -49.21
C ASP A 211 43.55 6.60 -48.03
N LEU A 212 44.33 6.48 -46.96
CA LEU A 212 43.89 5.95 -45.67
C LEU A 212 43.39 7.10 -44.79
N ILE A 213 42.12 7.06 -44.41
CA ILE A 213 41.48 8.07 -43.57
C ILE A 213 41.26 7.49 -42.17
N LEU A 214 41.92 8.09 -41.18
CA LEU A 214 41.80 7.75 -39.77
C LEU A 214 40.98 8.82 -39.06
N VAL A 215 39.70 8.51 -38.82
CA VAL A 215 38.74 9.42 -38.19
C VAL A 215 38.61 9.09 -36.71
N GLY A 216 38.74 10.08 -35.84
CA GLY A 216 38.56 9.91 -34.40
C GLY A 216 39.47 10.78 -33.56
N GLY A 217 39.07 10.98 -32.30
CA GLY A 217 39.84 11.76 -31.34
C GLY A 217 41.21 11.15 -31.05
N TYR A 218 42.21 12.00 -30.78
CA TYR A 218 43.55 11.60 -30.40
C TYR A 218 44.12 12.55 -29.35
N ASP A 219 45.07 12.06 -28.57
CA ASP A 219 45.88 12.87 -27.67
C ASP A 219 47.24 13.10 -28.33
N SER A 220 47.54 14.35 -28.71
CA SER A 220 48.79 14.71 -29.37
C SER A 220 50.02 14.52 -28.47
N SER A 221 49.81 14.44 -27.16
CA SER A 221 50.87 14.15 -26.19
C SER A 221 51.18 12.65 -26.06
N SER A 222 50.25 11.77 -26.46
CA SER A 222 50.38 10.31 -26.38
C SER A 222 51.58 9.78 -27.16
N THR A 223 52.28 8.81 -26.56
CA THR A 223 53.39 8.08 -27.20
C THR A 223 52.92 7.32 -28.43
N PHE A 224 51.71 6.75 -28.39
CA PHE A 224 51.13 6.01 -29.50
C PHE A 224 50.81 6.93 -30.69
N TYR A 225 50.15 8.07 -30.47
CA TYR A 225 49.89 9.04 -31.53
C TYR A 225 51.18 9.51 -32.20
N LYS A 226 52.18 9.88 -31.39
CA LYS A 226 53.51 10.27 -31.90
C LYS A 226 54.15 9.17 -32.73
N ARG A 227 54.03 7.91 -32.30
CA ARG A 227 54.50 6.74 -33.05
C ARG A 227 53.80 6.61 -34.41
N ILE A 228 52.48 6.81 -34.48
CA ILE A 228 51.74 6.79 -35.75
C ILE A 228 52.24 7.89 -36.69
N VAL A 229 52.38 9.13 -36.19
CA VAL A 229 52.86 10.26 -37.01
C VAL A 229 54.29 10.04 -37.51
N THR A 230 55.17 9.51 -36.66
CA THR A 230 56.54 9.13 -37.06
C THR A 230 56.53 8.02 -38.10
N LEU A 231 55.74 6.97 -37.89
CA LEU A 231 55.60 5.84 -38.81
C LEU A 231 55.09 6.27 -40.20
N ILE A 232 54.08 7.16 -40.26
CA ILE A 232 53.59 7.76 -41.51
C ILE A 232 54.73 8.52 -42.22
N GLY A 233 55.58 9.21 -41.45
CA GLY A 233 56.75 9.90 -42.00
C GLY A 233 57.83 8.95 -42.52
N ASP A 234 58.17 7.93 -41.75
CA ASP A 234 59.22 6.95 -42.08
C ASP A 234 58.86 6.08 -43.29
N LEU A 235 57.55 5.85 -43.52
CA LEU A 235 57.03 5.12 -44.67
C LEU A 235 56.72 6.01 -45.89
N ASP A 236 57.01 7.31 -45.82
CA ASP A 236 56.72 8.31 -46.86
C ASP A 236 55.23 8.37 -47.27
N LEU A 237 54.34 8.33 -46.27
CA LEU A 237 52.89 8.26 -46.45
C LEU A 237 52.15 9.56 -46.09
N LYS A 238 52.86 10.67 -45.84
CA LYS A 238 52.26 11.93 -45.38
C LYS A 238 51.21 12.51 -46.33
N ALA A 239 51.33 12.23 -47.63
CA ALA A 239 50.37 12.68 -48.64
C ALA A 239 49.13 11.77 -48.74
N ASN A 240 49.11 10.63 -48.05
CA ASN A 240 48.15 9.55 -48.28
C ASN A 240 47.51 8.97 -47.02
N VAL A 241 47.95 9.36 -45.83
CA VAL A 241 47.32 8.98 -44.56
C VAL A 241 46.86 10.24 -43.86
N HIS A 242 45.55 10.35 -43.64
CA HIS A 242 44.91 11.54 -43.06
C HIS A 242 44.34 11.22 -41.68
N ILE A 243 44.86 11.88 -40.63
CA ILE A 243 44.29 11.83 -39.28
C ILE A 243 43.42 13.07 -39.10
N THR A 244 42.09 12.90 -39.07
CA THR A 244 41.16 14.04 -39.16
C THR A 244 40.76 14.60 -37.79
N GLY A 245 40.91 13.81 -36.72
CA GLY A 245 40.36 14.16 -35.40
C GLY A 245 38.87 13.81 -35.27
N LYS A 246 38.18 14.42 -34.29
CA LYS A 246 36.72 14.35 -34.21
C LYS A 246 36.12 15.21 -35.32
N VAL A 247 35.20 14.65 -36.11
CA VAL A 247 34.49 15.33 -37.20
C VAL A 247 32.99 15.42 -36.90
N SER A 248 32.24 16.28 -37.61
CA SER A 248 30.78 16.30 -37.51
C SER A 248 30.17 15.05 -38.12
N GLN A 249 28.92 14.74 -37.74
CA GLN A 249 28.18 13.59 -38.27
C GLN A 249 28.11 13.60 -39.81
N SER A 250 27.82 14.76 -40.42
CA SER A 250 27.78 14.90 -41.88
C SER A 250 29.11 14.57 -42.57
N VAL A 251 30.23 14.98 -41.97
CA VAL A 251 31.58 14.70 -42.51
C VAL A 251 31.95 13.22 -42.30
N LEU A 252 31.51 12.62 -41.21
CA LEU A 252 31.68 11.18 -40.97
C LEU A 252 30.92 10.35 -42.01
N GLU A 253 29.68 10.73 -42.32
CA GLU A 253 28.86 10.12 -43.38
C GLU A 253 29.52 10.26 -44.75
N ASP A 254 30.09 11.43 -45.08
CA ASP A 254 30.85 11.63 -46.32
C ASP A 254 32.06 10.70 -46.41
N HIS A 255 32.77 10.48 -45.30
CA HIS A 255 33.88 9.53 -45.26
C HIS A 255 33.42 8.10 -45.48
N TYR A 256 32.30 7.68 -44.87
CA TYR A 256 31.74 6.35 -45.10
C TYR A 256 31.30 6.16 -46.56
N HIS A 257 30.61 7.14 -47.16
CA HIS A 257 30.13 7.05 -48.54
C HIS A 257 31.26 6.94 -49.58
N ASN A 258 32.37 7.67 -49.37
CA ASN A 258 33.46 7.79 -50.34
C ASN A 258 34.60 6.77 -50.14
N SER A 259 34.42 5.75 -49.30
CA SER A 259 35.46 4.75 -49.02
C SER A 259 35.21 3.42 -49.74
N LEU A 260 36.28 2.78 -50.21
CA LEU A 260 36.26 1.46 -50.83
C LEU A 260 35.93 0.36 -49.83
N CYS A 261 36.52 0.42 -48.64
CA CYS A 261 36.26 -0.51 -47.55
C CYS A 261 36.59 0.12 -46.19
N PHE A 262 35.96 -0.40 -45.15
CA PHE A 262 36.34 -0.14 -43.76
C PHE A 262 37.33 -1.21 -43.29
N MET A 263 38.45 -0.81 -42.68
CA MET A 263 39.49 -1.74 -42.23
C MET A 263 39.84 -1.54 -40.76
N CYS A 264 39.63 -2.59 -39.95
CA CYS A 264 39.78 -2.56 -38.51
C CYS A 264 40.84 -3.55 -38.01
N PHE A 265 41.91 -3.03 -37.40
CA PHE A 265 42.97 -3.83 -36.78
C PHE A 265 42.83 -3.94 -35.26
N SER A 266 41.71 -3.46 -34.69
CA SER A 266 41.51 -3.45 -33.25
C SER A 266 41.68 -4.83 -32.63
N GLU A 267 42.59 -4.93 -31.67
CA GLU A 267 42.80 -6.14 -30.87
C GLU A 267 41.76 -6.27 -29.76
N HIS A 268 40.97 -5.20 -29.54
CA HIS A 268 39.89 -5.20 -28.57
C HIS A 268 38.75 -4.24 -28.97
N GLU A 269 37.58 -4.83 -29.25
CA GLU A 269 36.28 -4.17 -29.43
C GLU A 269 35.25 -4.83 -28.52
N GLY A 270 34.52 -4.03 -27.73
CA GLY A 270 33.44 -4.54 -26.86
C GLY A 270 32.16 -4.86 -27.62
N PHE A 271 31.82 -4.05 -28.63
CA PHE A 271 30.73 -4.30 -29.57
C PHE A 271 31.11 -3.86 -30.99
N GLY A 272 31.94 -2.83 -31.16
CA GLY A 272 32.45 -2.43 -32.48
C GLY A 272 31.41 -1.70 -33.34
N VAL A 273 30.71 -0.71 -32.79
CA VAL A 273 29.69 0.11 -33.49
C VAL A 273 30.15 0.61 -34.88
N PRO A 274 31.39 1.12 -35.08
CA PRO A 274 31.85 1.54 -36.41
C PRO A 274 31.83 0.45 -37.49
N LEU A 275 31.88 -0.83 -37.10
CA LEU A 275 31.76 -1.96 -38.04
C LEU A 275 30.35 -2.03 -38.63
N LEU A 276 29.32 -1.77 -37.82
CA LEU A 276 27.93 -1.76 -38.24
C LEU A 276 27.56 -0.45 -38.95
N GLU A 277 28.10 0.69 -38.53
CA GLU A 277 27.98 1.96 -39.27
C GLU A 277 28.57 1.82 -40.68
N ALA A 278 29.75 1.22 -40.83
CA ALA A 278 30.30 0.91 -42.13
C ALA A 278 29.38 -0.01 -42.96
N ALA A 279 28.83 -1.05 -42.34
CA ALA A 279 27.86 -1.91 -43.02
C ALA A 279 26.60 -1.14 -43.48
N LEU A 280 26.10 -0.18 -42.68
CA LEU A 280 24.94 0.65 -43.02
C LEU A 280 25.19 1.52 -44.27
N HIS A 281 26.41 1.99 -44.46
CA HIS A 281 26.81 2.74 -45.66
C HIS A 281 27.20 1.85 -46.86
N ASN A 282 26.86 0.56 -46.81
CA ASN A 282 27.12 -0.39 -47.89
C ASN A 282 28.61 -0.42 -48.32
N ILE A 283 29.52 -0.36 -47.34
CA ILE A 283 30.96 -0.54 -47.57
C ILE A 283 31.43 -1.89 -47.00
N PRO A 284 32.24 -2.66 -47.75
CA PRO A 284 32.84 -3.89 -47.25
C PRO A 284 33.66 -3.66 -45.98
N VAL A 285 33.46 -4.51 -44.97
CA VAL A 285 34.17 -4.44 -43.69
C VAL A 285 35.21 -5.56 -43.60
N LEU A 286 36.47 -5.19 -43.42
CA LEU A 286 37.56 -6.09 -43.08
C LEU A 286 38.00 -5.84 -41.64
N ALA A 287 37.93 -6.86 -40.79
CA ALA A 287 38.22 -6.68 -39.36
C ALA A 287 39.00 -7.87 -38.76
N LEU A 288 39.90 -7.58 -37.82
CA LEU A 288 40.69 -8.59 -37.13
C LEU A 288 39.79 -9.52 -36.28
N ASP A 289 40.06 -10.83 -36.31
CA ASP A 289 39.41 -11.85 -35.46
C ASP A 289 39.81 -11.68 -33.98
N ALA A 290 39.21 -10.71 -33.31
CA ALA A 290 39.51 -10.36 -31.93
C ALA A 290 38.27 -9.86 -31.16
N ALA A 291 38.20 -10.19 -29.86
CA ALA A 291 37.13 -9.77 -28.95
C ALA A 291 35.71 -10.01 -29.53
N ALA A 292 34.82 -9.01 -29.51
CA ALA A 292 33.44 -9.14 -30.00
C ALA A 292 33.30 -9.06 -31.54
N VAL A 293 34.37 -8.77 -32.29
CA VAL A 293 34.31 -8.55 -33.76
C VAL A 293 33.61 -9.70 -34.51
N PRO A 294 33.91 -10.99 -34.24
CA PRO A 294 33.25 -12.08 -34.95
C PRO A 294 31.75 -12.16 -34.70
N GLU A 295 31.31 -11.84 -33.48
CA GLU A 295 29.91 -11.77 -33.10
C GLU A 295 29.20 -10.62 -33.83
N THR A 296 29.77 -9.40 -33.75
CA THR A 296 29.22 -8.19 -34.37
C THR A 296 29.04 -8.33 -35.88
N LEU A 297 29.99 -8.97 -36.56
CA LEU A 297 29.95 -9.19 -38.00
C LEU A 297 29.29 -10.50 -38.40
N GLY A 298 28.68 -11.26 -37.47
CA GLY A 298 27.96 -12.51 -37.80
C GLY A 298 28.84 -13.60 -38.43
N ASN A 299 30.12 -13.68 -38.03
CA ASN A 299 31.14 -14.54 -38.65
C ASN A 299 31.36 -14.27 -40.15
N SER A 300 31.32 -12.99 -40.54
CA SER A 300 31.54 -12.52 -41.90
C SER A 300 32.84 -13.03 -42.54
N ALA A 301 32.79 -13.27 -43.86
CA ALA A 301 33.96 -13.57 -44.68
C ALA A 301 34.99 -12.42 -44.73
N GLY A 302 34.65 -11.22 -44.23
CA GLY A 302 35.58 -10.09 -44.07
C GLY A 302 36.50 -10.19 -42.85
N ILE A 303 36.26 -11.12 -41.92
CA ILE A 303 37.10 -11.28 -40.71
C ILE A 303 38.44 -11.92 -41.08
N PHE A 304 39.57 -11.36 -40.64
CA PHE A 304 40.92 -11.89 -40.91
C PHE A 304 41.70 -12.18 -39.63
N LYS A 305 42.60 -13.17 -39.67
CA LYS A 305 43.43 -13.55 -38.52
C LYS A 305 44.86 -13.00 -38.59
N ASP A 306 45.35 -12.78 -39.79
CA ASP A 306 46.69 -12.29 -40.05
C ASP A 306 46.73 -11.40 -41.30
N GLU A 307 47.92 -10.86 -41.57
CA GLU A 307 48.13 -9.96 -42.70
C GLU A 307 47.97 -10.67 -44.06
N ALA A 308 48.26 -11.98 -44.16
CA ALA A 308 48.11 -12.71 -45.41
C ALA A 308 46.63 -12.88 -45.77
N GLU A 309 45.80 -13.25 -44.79
CA GLU A 309 44.35 -13.30 -44.98
C GLU A 309 43.75 -11.93 -45.30
N LEU A 310 44.24 -10.86 -44.68
CA LEU A 310 43.82 -9.50 -45.00
C LEU A 310 44.09 -9.16 -46.47
N PHE A 311 45.30 -9.45 -46.96
CA PHE A 311 45.67 -9.16 -48.35
C PHE A 311 44.82 -9.94 -49.35
N ASP A 312 44.59 -11.23 -49.11
CA ASP A 312 43.71 -12.07 -49.94
C ASP A 312 42.27 -11.53 -49.98
N LYS A 313 41.72 -11.13 -48.83
CA LYS A 313 40.36 -10.57 -48.75
C LYS A 313 40.26 -9.19 -49.40
N PHE A 314 41.29 -8.35 -49.24
CA PHE A 314 41.36 -7.03 -49.88
C PHE A 314 41.46 -7.17 -51.41
N GLU A 315 42.30 -8.08 -51.90
CA GLU A 315 42.40 -8.40 -53.34
C GLU A 315 41.04 -8.82 -53.90
N LYS A 316 40.30 -9.68 -53.18
CA LYS A 316 38.95 -10.11 -53.56
C LYS A 316 37.93 -8.96 -53.54
N ILE A 317 38.03 -8.01 -52.61
CA ILE A 317 37.17 -6.81 -52.63
C ILE A 317 37.42 -5.97 -53.88
N CYS A 318 38.69 -5.84 -54.29
CA CYS A 318 39.07 -5.04 -55.46
C CYS A 318 38.76 -5.71 -56.80
N SER A 319 38.86 -7.04 -56.87
CA SER A 319 38.89 -7.78 -58.15
C SER A 319 37.79 -8.85 -58.33
N ASP A 320 37.10 -9.26 -57.27
CA ASP A 320 36.03 -10.28 -57.30
C ASP A 320 34.69 -9.67 -56.91
N ASP A 321 33.93 -9.25 -57.92
CA ASP A 321 32.57 -8.72 -57.78
C ASP A 321 31.61 -9.68 -57.07
N LYS A 322 31.81 -11.00 -57.23
CA LYS A 322 30.94 -12.00 -56.60
C LYS A 322 31.22 -12.08 -55.12
N PHE A 323 32.50 -12.08 -54.73
CA PHE A 323 32.90 -12.02 -53.32
C PHE A 323 32.40 -10.73 -52.65
N ARG A 324 32.64 -9.57 -53.28
CA ARG A 324 32.21 -8.26 -52.77
C ARG A 324 30.69 -8.20 -52.55
N LYS A 325 29.90 -8.62 -53.54
CA LYS A 325 28.43 -8.66 -53.40
C LYS A 325 27.99 -9.62 -52.30
N ALA A 326 28.58 -10.81 -52.22
CA ALA A 326 28.24 -11.78 -51.18
C ALA A 326 28.56 -11.27 -49.75
N LEU A 327 29.67 -10.54 -49.60
CA LEU A 327 30.07 -9.91 -48.34
C LEU A 327 29.08 -8.80 -47.93
N LEU A 328 28.70 -7.93 -48.86
CA LEU A 328 27.71 -6.87 -48.62
C LEU A 328 26.31 -7.44 -48.30
N GLU A 329 25.86 -8.47 -49.02
CA GLU A 329 24.60 -9.16 -48.73
C GLU A 329 24.62 -9.85 -47.35
N HIS A 330 25.77 -10.39 -46.93
CA HIS A 330 25.91 -10.90 -45.57
C HIS A 330 25.81 -9.78 -44.53
N GLN A 331 26.52 -8.65 -44.74
CA GLN A 331 26.42 -7.47 -43.87
C GLN A 331 24.98 -6.94 -43.78
N LYS A 332 24.25 -6.84 -44.90
CA LYS A 332 22.84 -6.43 -44.92
C LYS A 332 21.97 -7.38 -44.09
N ARG A 333 22.20 -8.70 -44.17
CA ARG A 333 21.50 -9.67 -43.31
C ARG A 333 21.82 -9.51 -41.83
N VAL A 334 23.08 -9.23 -41.47
CA VAL A 334 23.49 -8.98 -40.08
C VAL A 334 22.84 -7.71 -39.54
N LEU A 335 22.76 -6.65 -40.35
CA LEU A 335 22.05 -5.41 -40.01
C LEU A 335 20.56 -5.65 -39.80
N HIS A 336 19.86 -6.34 -40.71
CA HIS A 336 18.44 -6.68 -40.49
C HIS A 336 18.20 -7.55 -39.25
N ALA A 337 19.17 -8.37 -38.86
CA ALA A 337 19.09 -9.15 -37.62
C ALA A 337 19.35 -8.31 -36.36
N SER A 338 19.85 -7.08 -36.52
CA SER A 338 20.32 -6.20 -35.43
C SER A 338 19.73 -4.78 -35.55
N ASP A 339 18.72 -4.58 -36.39
CA ASP A 339 18.06 -3.29 -36.63
C ASP A 339 17.17 -2.88 -35.44
N TYR A 340 16.58 -1.69 -35.52
CA TYR A 340 15.76 -1.16 -34.45
C TYR A 340 14.58 -2.09 -34.08
N ASN A 341 13.96 -2.74 -35.07
CA ASN A 341 12.85 -3.67 -34.83
C ASN A 341 13.32 -4.97 -34.14
N ALA A 342 14.46 -5.50 -34.55
CA ALA A 342 15.09 -6.64 -33.89
C ALA A 342 15.47 -6.28 -32.44
N TRP A 343 16.00 -5.08 -32.22
CA TRP A 343 16.29 -4.56 -30.89
C TRP A 343 15.01 -4.45 -30.04
N ILE A 344 13.92 -3.87 -30.56
CA ILE A 344 12.63 -3.79 -29.85
C ILE A 344 12.18 -5.18 -29.41
N LYS A 345 12.32 -6.21 -30.25
CA LYS A 345 11.94 -7.58 -29.88
C LYS A 345 12.80 -8.13 -28.73
N ILE A 346 14.11 -7.88 -28.75
CA ILE A 346 15.03 -8.29 -27.67
C ILE A 346 14.69 -7.53 -26.37
N ALA A 347 14.54 -6.20 -26.45
CA ALA A 347 14.17 -5.35 -25.33
C ALA A 347 12.79 -5.70 -24.77
N THR A 348 11.81 -6.04 -25.61
CA THR A 348 10.49 -6.51 -25.18
C THR A 348 10.61 -7.77 -24.34
N ASN A 349 11.40 -8.75 -24.77
CA ASN A 349 11.62 -9.98 -23.98
C ASN A 349 12.35 -9.69 -22.65
N PHE A 350 13.26 -8.73 -22.63
CA PHE A 350 13.94 -8.29 -21.41
C PHE A 350 12.94 -7.63 -20.43
N PHE A 351 12.16 -6.65 -20.89
CA PHE A 351 11.16 -5.99 -20.05
C PHE A 351 10.00 -6.91 -19.68
N ASP A 352 9.61 -7.89 -20.51
CA ASP A 352 8.61 -8.89 -20.13
C ASP A 352 9.10 -9.78 -18.98
N LYS A 353 10.38 -10.15 -18.96
CA LYS A 353 10.96 -10.89 -17.82
C LYS A 353 11.03 -10.05 -16.55
N ILE A 354 11.35 -8.76 -16.67
CA ILE A 354 11.53 -7.86 -15.53
C ILE A 354 10.22 -7.29 -15.00
N ILE A 355 9.35 -6.79 -15.87
CA ILE A 355 8.09 -6.12 -15.54
C ILE A 355 6.94 -7.12 -15.59
N GLY A 356 6.83 -7.93 -16.64
CA GLY A 356 5.71 -8.84 -16.87
C GLY A 356 4.48 -8.19 -17.51
N GLY A 357 3.53 -9.02 -17.92
CA GLY A 357 2.28 -8.60 -18.55
C GLY A 357 1.27 -7.94 -17.58
N PRO A 358 0.30 -7.17 -18.10
CA PRO A 358 -0.67 -6.40 -17.31
C PRO A 358 -1.71 -7.23 -16.54
N ASP A 359 -1.97 -8.47 -16.96
CA ASP A 359 -2.96 -9.37 -16.35
C ASP A 359 -2.31 -10.71 -15.95
N ARG A 360 -1.05 -10.65 -15.52
CA ARG A 360 -0.25 -11.85 -15.19
C ARG A 360 -0.79 -12.60 -13.99
N PHE A 361 -1.39 -11.90 -13.03
CA PHE A 361 -2.06 -12.47 -11.87
C PHE A 361 -3.53 -12.10 -11.89
N LYS A 362 -4.38 -13.09 -11.66
CA LYS A 362 -5.83 -12.94 -11.81
C LYS A 362 -6.59 -13.33 -10.55
N SER A 363 -5.94 -14.05 -9.64
CA SER A 363 -6.61 -14.72 -8.54
C SER A 363 -5.86 -14.61 -7.21
N VAL A 364 -6.62 -14.56 -6.11
CA VAL A 364 -6.08 -14.53 -4.74
C VAL A 364 -6.69 -15.66 -3.90
N SER A 365 -5.89 -16.35 -3.10
CA SER A 365 -6.40 -17.22 -2.03
C SER A 365 -6.25 -16.51 -0.69
N PHE A 366 -7.37 -16.21 -0.03
CA PHE A 366 -7.37 -15.65 1.32
C PHE A 366 -7.29 -16.76 2.36
N VAL A 367 -6.24 -16.76 3.18
CA VAL A 367 -6.02 -17.74 4.23
C VAL A 367 -6.34 -17.10 5.58
N ILE A 368 -7.31 -17.68 6.28
CA ILE A 368 -7.76 -17.29 7.63
C ILE A 368 -7.36 -18.39 8.60
N CYS A 369 -6.49 -18.07 9.55
CA CYS A 369 -6.15 -18.96 10.64
C CYS A 369 -6.97 -18.57 11.88
N THR A 370 -7.69 -19.52 12.47
CA THR A 370 -8.59 -19.24 13.60
C THR A 370 -8.41 -20.21 14.74
N PHE A 371 -8.61 -19.74 15.98
CA PHE A 371 -8.55 -20.58 17.20
C PHE A 371 -9.36 -19.93 18.33
N ASN A 372 -10.44 -20.58 18.77
CA ASN A 372 -11.34 -20.10 19.83
C ASN A 372 -11.90 -18.68 19.60
N ARG A 373 -12.35 -18.41 18.36
CA ARG A 373 -12.72 -17.08 17.88
C ARG A 373 -13.92 -17.11 16.94
N ALA A 374 -14.94 -17.92 17.27
CA ALA A 374 -16.13 -18.12 16.44
C ALA A 374 -16.74 -16.81 15.90
N ASP A 375 -17.00 -15.83 16.78
CA ASP A 375 -17.63 -14.57 16.41
C ASP A 375 -16.77 -13.71 15.46
N TYR A 376 -15.44 -13.71 15.67
CA TYR A 376 -14.49 -13.01 14.82
C TYR A 376 -14.43 -13.64 13.43
N LEU A 377 -14.31 -14.97 13.35
CA LEU A 377 -14.32 -15.70 12.08
C LEU A 377 -15.59 -15.41 11.27
N GLU A 378 -16.77 -15.49 11.90
CA GLU A 378 -18.04 -15.23 11.21
C GLU A 378 -18.09 -13.81 10.64
N ARG A 379 -17.52 -12.85 11.37
CA ARG A 379 -17.44 -11.46 10.93
C ARG A 379 -16.47 -11.24 9.78
N CYS A 380 -15.28 -11.83 9.84
CA CYS A 380 -14.30 -11.74 8.75
C CYS A 380 -14.92 -12.30 7.44
N LEU A 381 -15.57 -13.46 7.53
CA LEU A 381 -16.27 -14.09 6.39
C LEU A 381 -17.40 -13.21 5.85
N ASP A 382 -18.23 -12.62 6.73
CA ASP A 382 -19.31 -11.71 6.34
C ASP A 382 -18.79 -10.47 5.59
N TYR A 383 -17.69 -9.84 6.04
CA TYR A 383 -17.09 -8.71 5.33
C TYR A 383 -16.46 -9.11 3.98
N LEU A 384 -15.87 -10.30 3.88
CA LEU A 384 -15.36 -10.82 2.61
C LEU A 384 -16.47 -10.99 1.56
N THR A 385 -17.71 -11.28 1.95
CA THR A 385 -18.83 -11.36 1.00
C THR A 385 -19.13 -10.02 0.31
N ARG A 386 -18.58 -8.92 0.80
CA ARG A 386 -18.88 -7.56 0.31
C ARG A 386 -17.88 -7.08 -0.73
N SER A 387 -16.84 -7.85 -1.01
CA SER A 387 -15.82 -7.47 -1.97
C SER A 387 -16.38 -7.27 -3.39
N TYR A 388 -15.88 -6.25 -4.08
CA TYR A 388 -16.25 -5.96 -5.47
C TYR A 388 -15.67 -6.97 -6.46
N ASN A 389 -14.52 -7.55 -6.14
CA ASN A 389 -13.91 -8.61 -6.94
C ASN A 389 -14.46 -9.97 -6.53
N LYS A 390 -14.50 -10.93 -7.46
CA LYS A 390 -14.89 -12.34 -7.21
C LYS A 390 -13.78 -13.35 -7.49
N ASN A 391 -12.62 -12.88 -7.96
CA ASN A 391 -11.50 -13.73 -8.33
C ASN A 391 -10.68 -14.09 -7.10
N PHE A 392 -11.35 -14.52 -6.03
CA PHE A 392 -10.70 -15.06 -4.85
C PHE A 392 -11.43 -16.27 -4.30
N GLU A 393 -10.69 -17.11 -3.59
CA GLU A 393 -11.21 -18.19 -2.76
C GLU A 393 -10.83 -17.93 -1.29
N VAL A 394 -11.58 -18.52 -0.36
CA VAL A 394 -11.31 -18.39 1.08
C VAL A 394 -11.00 -19.75 1.68
N ILE A 395 -9.89 -19.81 2.40
CA ILE A 395 -9.38 -20.99 3.09
C ILE A 395 -9.37 -20.71 4.59
N VAL A 396 -10.16 -21.46 5.35
CA VAL A 396 -10.18 -21.38 6.81
C VAL A 396 -9.41 -22.57 7.39
N VAL A 397 -8.39 -22.28 8.19
CA VAL A 397 -7.64 -23.28 8.94
C VAL A 397 -7.92 -23.11 10.42
N ASN A 398 -8.69 -24.04 10.97
CA ASN A 398 -9.09 -24.03 12.37
C ASN A 398 -8.05 -24.76 13.22
N GLY A 399 -7.53 -24.10 14.24
CA GLY A 399 -6.72 -24.73 15.29
C GLY A 399 -7.56 -25.68 16.16
N PRO A 400 -7.00 -26.15 17.30
CA PRO A 400 -7.70 -27.07 18.20
C PRO A 400 -8.79 -26.38 19.04
N SER A 401 -9.75 -25.70 18.40
CA SER A 401 -10.79 -24.89 19.01
C SER A 401 -11.77 -25.72 19.86
N THR A 402 -12.23 -25.13 20.96
CA THR A 402 -13.16 -25.69 21.94
C THR A 402 -14.43 -24.87 22.12
N ASP A 403 -14.54 -23.75 21.40
CA ASP A 403 -15.72 -22.87 21.36
C ASP A 403 -16.66 -23.23 20.17
N ASP A 404 -17.57 -22.31 19.82
CA ASP A 404 -18.54 -22.48 18.73
C ASP A 404 -17.94 -22.33 17.32
N THR A 405 -16.61 -22.31 17.15
CA THR A 405 -15.96 -22.14 15.84
C THR A 405 -16.41 -23.22 14.84
N SER A 406 -16.59 -24.46 15.29
CA SER A 406 -17.08 -25.57 14.43
C SER A 406 -18.47 -25.29 13.87
N SER A 407 -19.35 -24.66 14.67
CA SER A 407 -20.70 -24.28 14.25
C SER A 407 -20.68 -23.17 13.20
N VAL A 408 -19.72 -22.25 13.29
CA VAL A 408 -19.50 -21.21 12.26
C VAL A 408 -19.02 -21.86 10.97
N VAL A 409 -17.98 -22.67 11.03
CA VAL A 409 -17.43 -23.39 9.86
C VAL A 409 -18.51 -24.16 9.11
N GLU A 410 -19.38 -24.88 9.82
CA GLU A 410 -20.45 -25.66 9.20
C GLU A 410 -21.45 -24.77 8.45
N ARG A 411 -21.79 -23.57 8.98
CA ARG A 411 -22.65 -22.60 8.28
C ARG A 411 -22.05 -22.09 6.97
N TRP A 412 -20.73 -22.03 6.89
CA TRP A 412 -19.99 -21.49 5.74
C TRP A 412 -19.40 -22.57 4.82
N ARG A 413 -19.61 -23.85 5.15
CA ARG A 413 -18.92 -25.00 4.55
C ARG A 413 -18.94 -25.04 3.02
N ASP A 414 -20.06 -24.65 2.42
CA ASP A 414 -20.24 -24.66 0.96
C ASP A 414 -19.53 -23.50 0.24
N LYS A 415 -19.04 -22.51 0.99
CA LYS A 415 -18.40 -21.30 0.46
C LYS A 415 -16.90 -21.23 0.72
N ILE A 416 -16.37 -22.08 1.59
CA ILE A 416 -14.96 -22.03 2.02
C ILE A 416 -14.26 -23.37 1.77
N ILE A 417 -12.95 -23.30 1.56
CA ILE A 417 -12.05 -24.43 1.74
C ILE A 417 -11.71 -24.49 3.22
N TYR A 418 -11.73 -25.68 3.81
CA TYR A 418 -11.51 -25.83 5.25
C TYR A 418 -10.53 -26.97 5.56
N ALA A 419 -9.68 -26.74 6.56
CA ALA A 419 -8.86 -27.76 7.18
C ALA A 419 -8.73 -27.55 8.69
N ASP A 420 -8.50 -28.65 9.40
CA ASP A 420 -8.13 -28.66 10.82
C ASP A 420 -6.61 -28.67 10.97
N ASN A 421 -6.12 -27.94 11.96
CA ASN A 421 -4.79 -28.04 12.52
C ASN A 421 -4.90 -28.55 13.97
N PRO A 422 -4.51 -29.80 14.25
CA PRO A 422 -4.59 -30.37 15.60
C PRO A 422 -3.55 -29.78 16.58
N VAL A 423 -2.60 -28.99 16.08
CA VAL A 423 -1.53 -28.39 16.87
C VAL A 423 -1.75 -26.88 16.96
N ARG A 424 -1.66 -26.31 18.16
CA ARG A 424 -1.74 -24.86 18.34
C ARG A 424 -0.42 -24.20 17.89
N ASN A 425 -0.28 -23.95 16.60
CA ASN A 425 0.87 -23.29 15.98
C ASN A 425 0.42 -22.54 14.72
N LEU A 426 0.66 -21.23 14.67
CA LEU A 426 0.20 -20.38 13.57
C LEU A 426 0.88 -20.70 12.24
N SER A 427 2.20 -20.93 12.24
CA SER A 427 2.94 -21.26 11.00
C SER A 427 2.46 -22.57 10.40
N ILE A 428 2.13 -23.58 11.21
CA ILE A 428 1.52 -24.83 10.72
C ILE A 428 0.17 -24.52 10.05
N SER A 429 -0.68 -23.68 10.65
CA SER A 429 -1.95 -23.29 10.04
C SER A 429 -1.75 -22.52 8.72
N ARG A 430 -0.79 -21.58 8.68
CA ARG A 430 -0.44 -20.82 7.47
C ARG A 430 0.10 -21.73 6.36
N ASN A 431 0.89 -22.74 6.71
CA ASN A 431 1.41 -23.75 5.78
C ASN A 431 0.31 -24.64 5.21
N ILE A 432 -0.62 -25.11 6.07
CA ILE A 432 -1.80 -25.86 5.62
C ILE A 432 -2.59 -25.00 4.63
N GLY A 433 -2.87 -23.74 4.97
CA GLY A 433 -3.56 -22.80 4.07
C GLY A 433 -2.82 -22.58 2.75
N SER A 434 -1.52 -22.32 2.81
CA SER A 434 -0.66 -22.14 1.63
C SER A 434 -0.66 -23.35 0.70
N ASN A 435 -0.70 -24.56 1.26
CA ASN A 435 -0.74 -25.80 0.49
C ASN A 435 -2.13 -26.10 -0.10
N LEU A 436 -3.21 -25.56 0.49
CA LEU A 436 -4.56 -25.68 -0.05
C LEU A 436 -4.87 -24.61 -1.11
N ALA A 437 -4.11 -23.50 -1.12
CA ALA A 437 -4.29 -22.37 -2.01
C ALA A 437 -4.01 -22.70 -3.48
N SER A 438 -4.90 -22.19 -4.35
CA SER A 438 -4.82 -22.33 -5.80
C SER A 438 -4.66 -20.99 -6.53
N GLY A 439 -4.80 -19.86 -5.84
CA GLY A 439 -4.65 -18.52 -6.40
C GLY A 439 -3.21 -18.19 -6.77
N ASP A 440 -3.04 -17.25 -7.70
CA ASP A 440 -1.72 -16.74 -8.10
C ASP A 440 -1.00 -16.06 -6.92
N ILE A 441 -1.78 -15.37 -6.10
CA ILE A 441 -1.36 -14.70 -4.86
C ILE A 441 -2.02 -15.42 -3.66
N VAL A 442 -1.25 -15.61 -2.59
CA VAL A 442 -1.77 -16.08 -1.29
C VAL A 442 -1.72 -14.91 -0.32
N ALA A 443 -2.87 -14.49 0.18
CA ALA A 443 -2.98 -13.40 1.15
C ALA A 443 -3.49 -13.92 2.49
N PHE A 444 -2.90 -13.44 3.57
CA PHE A 444 -3.23 -13.82 4.94
C PHE A 444 -3.99 -12.68 5.60
N ILE A 445 -5.14 -13.04 6.17
CA ILE A 445 -6.00 -12.14 6.94
C ILE A 445 -6.40 -12.84 8.24
N ASP A 446 -6.26 -12.14 9.36
CA ASP A 446 -6.63 -12.70 10.66
C ASP A 446 -8.16 -12.71 10.81
N ASP A 447 -8.68 -13.63 11.63
CA ASP A 447 -10.10 -13.75 11.90
C ASP A 447 -10.71 -12.50 12.56
N ASP A 448 -9.89 -11.67 13.20
CA ASP A 448 -10.28 -10.41 13.83
C ASP A 448 -10.05 -9.17 12.92
N ALA A 449 -9.91 -9.36 11.61
CA ALA A 449 -9.79 -8.30 10.63
C ALA A 449 -11.00 -8.15 9.69
N MET A 450 -11.16 -6.93 9.15
CA MET A 450 -12.15 -6.56 8.15
C MET A 450 -11.44 -5.93 6.94
N PRO A 451 -11.44 -6.60 5.78
CA PRO A 451 -10.85 -6.02 4.57
C PRO A 451 -11.75 -4.92 4.02
N PHE A 452 -11.15 -3.94 3.34
CA PHE A 452 -11.91 -3.01 2.52
C PHE A 452 -12.48 -3.75 1.30
N TYR A 453 -13.57 -3.24 0.70
CA TYR A 453 -14.31 -3.99 -0.32
C TYR A 453 -13.51 -4.15 -1.62
N ASP A 454 -12.59 -3.20 -1.88
CA ASP A 454 -11.64 -3.18 -2.98
C ASP A 454 -10.29 -3.84 -2.65
N TRP A 455 -10.13 -4.46 -1.47
CA TRP A 455 -8.84 -5.03 -1.03
C TRP A 455 -8.25 -6.05 -2.03
N CYS A 456 -9.10 -6.94 -2.57
CA CYS A 456 -8.69 -7.89 -3.61
C CYS A 456 -8.24 -7.19 -4.90
N ASP A 457 -8.99 -6.16 -5.34
CA ASP A 457 -8.66 -5.35 -6.52
C ASP A 457 -7.31 -4.65 -6.33
N CYS A 458 -7.08 -4.05 -5.17
CA CYS A 458 -5.84 -3.36 -4.84
C CYS A 458 -4.63 -4.31 -4.85
N ILE A 459 -4.76 -5.52 -4.27
CA ILE A 459 -3.69 -6.53 -4.29
C ILE A 459 -3.36 -6.92 -5.73
N LEU A 460 -4.35 -7.29 -6.53
CA LEU A 460 -4.13 -7.73 -7.91
C LEU A 460 -3.58 -6.60 -8.78
N ALA A 461 -4.13 -5.39 -8.66
CA ALA A 461 -3.66 -4.21 -9.39
C ALA A 461 -2.20 -3.89 -9.04
N TYR A 462 -1.84 -3.95 -7.76
CA TYR A 462 -0.48 -3.72 -7.31
C TYR A 462 0.49 -4.74 -7.89
N TYR A 463 0.24 -6.04 -7.67
CA TYR A 463 1.14 -7.06 -8.21
C TYR A 463 1.24 -7.02 -9.73
N ASN A 464 0.19 -6.68 -10.46
CA ASN A 464 0.25 -6.58 -11.92
C ASN A 464 0.98 -5.32 -12.40
N SER A 465 0.98 -4.24 -11.63
CA SER A 465 1.62 -2.95 -11.95
C SER A 465 3.06 -2.80 -11.43
N SER A 466 3.50 -3.65 -10.51
CA SER A 466 4.88 -3.72 -10.05
C SER A 466 5.75 -4.64 -10.91
N HIS A 467 7.07 -4.58 -10.73
CA HIS A 467 8.00 -5.47 -11.43
C HIS A 467 7.84 -6.95 -10.97
N ASN A 468 8.24 -7.90 -11.80
CA ASN A 468 8.03 -9.35 -11.64
C ASN A 468 8.81 -10.01 -10.48
N PHE A 469 9.52 -9.22 -9.68
CA PHE A 469 10.34 -9.70 -8.55
C PHE A 469 9.76 -9.33 -7.18
N VAL A 470 8.62 -8.66 -7.15
CA VAL A 470 7.85 -8.47 -5.91
C VAL A 470 7.28 -9.83 -5.48
N ALA A 471 7.79 -10.35 -4.38
CA ALA A 471 7.37 -11.64 -3.82
C ALA A 471 6.36 -11.51 -2.70
N GLY A 472 6.40 -10.39 -1.97
CA GLY A 472 5.47 -10.11 -0.88
C GLY A 472 5.07 -8.65 -0.88
N ALA A 473 3.82 -8.38 -0.53
CA ALA A 473 3.27 -7.04 -0.40
C ALA A 473 2.26 -6.99 0.74
N GLY A 474 2.29 -5.91 1.52
CA GLY A 474 1.31 -5.61 2.56
C GLY A 474 0.90 -4.15 2.49
N GLY A 475 -0.21 -3.80 3.14
CA GLY A 475 -0.76 -2.45 3.07
C GLY A 475 -1.09 -1.84 4.42
N PRO A 476 -1.57 -0.58 4.41
CA PRO A 476 -1.90 0.14 5.63
C PRO A 476 -3.07 -0.52 6.38
N THR A 477 -2.93 -0.62 7.70
CA THR A 477 -3.91 -1.28 8.57
C THR A 477 -4.39 -0.31 9.65
N TYR A 478 -5.70 -0.08 9.73
CA TYR A 478 -6.32 0.75 10.76
C TYR A 478 -6.60 -0.05 12.04
N TYR A 479 -6.47 0.59 13.20
CA TYR A 479 -7.08 0.07 14.42
C TYR A 479 -8.59 0.13 14.30
N ALA A 480 -9.27 -0.97 14.63
CA ALA A 480 -10.71 -0.99 14.65
C ALA A 480 -11.31 -0.03 15.67
N GLY A 481 -12.54 0.42 15.40
CA GLY A 481 -13.20 1.44 16.20
C GLY A 481 -12.49 2.80 16.19
N SER A 482 -11.44 2.97 15.38
CA SER A 482 -10.69 4.22 15.21
C SER A 482 -10.49 4.55 13.73
N LEU A 483 -10.02 5.77 13.45
CA LEU A 483 -9.49 6.17 12.14
C LEU A 483 -7.97 6.37 12.21
N GLN A 484 -7.29 5.65 13.10
CA GLN A 484 -5.83 5.66 13.28
C GLN A 484 -5.22 4.43 12.61
N PHE A 485 -4.03 4.59 12.02
CA PHE A 485 -3.26 3.43 11.56
C PHE A 485 -2.64 2.70 12.76
N GLN A 486 -2.79 1.38 12.77
CA GLN A 486 -1.94 0.48 13.54
C GLN A 486 -0.53 0.48 12.97
N ALA A 487 -0.42 0.26 11.67
CA ALA A 487 0.81 0.35 10.90
C ALA A 487 0.47 0.67 9.45
N VAL A 488 1.23 1.57 8.85
CA VAL A 488 1.29 1.81 7.41
C VAL A 488 2.36 0.90 6.82
N ASP A 489 3.54 0.91 7.44
CA ASP A 489 4.69 0.12 7.00
C ASP A 489 5.55 -0.30 8.21
N ILE A 490 6.36 -1.35 8.07
CA ILE A 490 7.18 -1.90 9.14
C ILE A 490 8.55 -2.33 8.58
N LEU A 491 9.62 -1.78 9.16
CA LEU A 491 10.99 -2.23 8.93
C LEU A 491 11.50 -2.98 10.16
N VAL A 492 12.25 -4.06 9.96
CA VAL A 492 12.80 -4.90 11.02
C VAL A 492 14.28 -5.16 10.77
N ASP A 493 15.08 -5.17 11.84
CA ASP A 493 16.50 -5.53 11.76
C ASP A 493 16.72 -7.05 11.84
N SER A 494 17.97 -7.50 11.64
CA SER A 494 18.33 -8.92 11.73
C SER A 494 18.18 -9.53 13.14
N PHE A 495 17.91 -8.73 14.17
CA PHE A 495 17.65 -9.19 15.54
C PHE A 495 16.15 -9.31 15.86
N GLY A 496 15.28 -8.93 14.91
CA GLY A 496 13.83 -9.00 15.08
C GLY A 496 13.24 -7.77 15.80
N SER A 497 13.99 -6.67 15.91
CA SER A 497 13.50 -5.40 16.43
C SER A 497 12.86 -4.59 15.30
N GLY A 498 11.54 -4.35 15.41
CA GLY A 498 10.75 -3.68 14.39
C GLY A 498 10.44 -2.21 14.71
N VAL A 499 10.37 -1.40 13.65
CA VAL A 499 9.94 0.02 13.68
C VAL A 499 8.72 0.16 12.77
N SER A 500 7.58 0.49 13.36
CA SER A 500 6.36 0.82 12.62
C SER A 500 6.38 2.27 12.16
N ASN A 501 5.91 2.53 10.94
CA ASN A 501 5.87 3.85 10.29
C ASN A 501 7.22 4.57 10.34
N PRO A 502 8.30 3.95 9.83
CA PRO A 502 9.65 4.49 9.98
C PRO A 502 9.85 5.79 9.20
N GLU A 503 10.78 6.62 9.68
CA GLU A 503 11.24 7.83 9.00
C GLU A 503 11.94 7.48 7.67
N LYS A 504 11.96 8.43 6.71
CA LYS A 504 12.44 8.20 5.34
C LYS A 504 13.87 7.64 5.30
N GLU A 505 14.72 8.06 6.23
CA GLU A 505 16.12 7.67 6.32
C GLU A 505 16.32 6.18 6.61
N LEU A 506 15.39 5.54 7.32
CA LEU A 506 15.52 4.14 7.71
C LEU A 506 15.36 3.18 6.52
N TYR A 507 14.59 3.55 5.49
CA TYR A 507 14.41 2.76 4.28
C TYR A 507 15.69 2.58 3.46
N SER A 508 16.67 3.47 3.66
CA SER A 508 17.98 3.41 3.03
C SER A 508 19.03 2.73 3.92
N ASN A 509 18.67 2.30 5.12
CA ASN A 509 19.58 1.62 6.04
C ASN A 509 19.67 0.13 5.68
N PRO A 510 20.84 -0.41 5.34
CA PRO A 510 21.00 -1.81 4.94
C PRO A 510 20.74 -2.81 6.08
N ASP A 511 20.78 -2.38 7.34
CA ASP A 511 20.52 -3.23 8.50
C ASP A 511 19.02 -3.50 8.73
N TYR A 512 18.15 -2.76 8.03
CA TYR A 512 16.70 -2.85 8.16
C TYR A 512 16.07 -3.34 6.85
N HIS A 513 15.09 -4.23 6.98
CA HIS A 513 14.35 -4.78 5.85
C HIS A 513 12.85 -4.71 6.11
N ARG A 514 12.08 -4.52 5.04
CA ARG A 514 10.61 -4.50 5.14
C ARG A 514 10.09 -5.88 5.55
N THR A 515 9.19 -5.86 6.53
CA THR A 515 8.33 -6.98 6.88
C THR A 515 6.88 -6.62 6.61
N LEU A 516 6.00 -7.62 6.62
CA LEU A 516 4.58 -7.44 6.43
C LEU A 516 3.83 -7.65 7.75
N LEU A 517 2.68 -6.99 7.91
CA LEU A 517 1.80 -7.28 9.04
C LEU A 517 1.07 -8.59 8.78
N GLY A 518 1.11 -9.53 9.73
CA GLY A 518 0.53 -10.88 9.53
C GLY A 518 -0.90 -10.90 8.97
N THR A 519 -1.76 -9.98 9.44
CA THR A 519 -3.17 -9.83 9.03
C THR A 519 -3.40 -9.09 7.71
N ASN A 520 -2.38 -8.39 7.18
CA ASN A 520 -2.44 -7.67 5.91
C ASN A 520 -1.17 -7.94 5.11
N SER A 521 -0.96 -9.22 4.81
CA SER A 521 0.19 -9.69 4.05
C SER A 521 -0.27 -10.53 2.87
N SER A 522 0.44 -10.41 1.76
CA SER A 522 0.18 -11.19 0.56
C SER A 522 1.50 -11.58 -0.07
N PHE A 523 1.52 -12.75 -0.71
CA PHE A 523 2.71 -13.29 -1.35
C PHE A 523 2.36 -13.91 -2.69
N ARG A 524 3.26 -13.77 -3.65
CA ARG A 524 3.23 -14.61 -4.85
C ARG A 524 3.36 -16.07 -4.44
N ARG A 525 2.43 -16.90 -4.89
CA ARG A 525 2.36 -18.31 -4.47
C ARG A 525 3.62 -19.08 -4.84
N ASP A 526 4.10 -18.91 -6.08
CA ASP A 526 5.31 -19.59 -6.57
C ASP A 526 6.55 -19.23 -5.73
N TYR A 527 6.72 -17.95 -5.39
CA TYR A 527 7.84 -17.49 -4.59
C TYR A 527 7.73 -17.89 -3.11
N LEU A 528 6.56 -17.78 -2.50
CA LEU A 528 6.30 -18.24 -1.12
C LEU A 528 6.65 -19.72 -0.96
N LEU A 529 6.20 -20.54 -1.91
CA LEU A 529 6.49 -21.97 -1.89
C LEU A 529 7.97 -22.27 -2.19
N SER A 530 8.62 -21.51 -3.08
CA SER A 530 10.03 -21.71 -3.42
C SER A 530 10.98 -21.56 -2.23
N VAL A 531 10.61 -20.78 -1.22
CA VAL A 531 11.40 -20.60 0.01
C VAL A 531 10.97 -21.53 1.15
N GLY A 532 10.02 -22.43 0.92
CA GLY A 532 9.53 -23.40 1.91
C GLY A 532 8.42 -22.88 2.83
N SER A 533 7.66 -21.87 2.40
CA SER A 533 6.57 -21.21 3.15
C SER A 533 6.99 -20.77 4.56
N PHE A 534 6.17 -20.93 5.60
CA PHE A 534 6.46 -20.50 6.98
C PHE A 534 7.27 -21.57 7.74
N ASP A 535 8.27 -21.16 8.53
CA ASP A 535 9.06 -22.08 9.38
C ASP A 535 8.25 -22.47 10.62
N GLU A 536 7.87 -23.74 10.75
CA GLU A 536 6.98 -24.24 11.81
C GLU A 536 7.60 -24.18 13.22
N GLU A 537 8.88 -23.80 13.34
CA GLU A 537 9.48 -23.47 14.63
C GLU A 537 8.82 -22.24 15.28
N TYR A 538 8.33 -21.30 14.45
CA TYR A 538 7.58 -20.13 14.90
C TYR A 538 6.12 -20.51 15.15
N ASP A 539 5.71 -20.56 16.41
CA ASP A 539 4.33 -20.83 16.82
C ASP A 539 3.45 -19.56 16.89
N TYR A 540 4.09 -18.39 17.02
CA TYR A 540 3.48 -17.06 17.09
C TYR A 540 4.58 -15.99 17.09
N PHE A 541 4.42 -14.88 16.34
CA PHE A 541 5.35 -13.74 16.27
C PHE A 541 6.61 -14.00 15.43
N LEU A 542 6.93 -13.08 14.51
CA LEU A 542 8.05 -13.10 13.55
C LEU A 542 7.99 -14.18 12.45
N ASP A 543 6.91 -14.95 12.33
CA ASP A 543 6.81 -15.99 11.31
C ASP A 543 6.70 -15.42 9.88
N GLU A 544 5.92 -14.37 9.65
CA GLU A 544 5.92 -13.66 8.37
C GLU A 544 7.24 -12.90 8.10
N THR A 545 7.89 -12.42 9.17
CA THR A 545 9.16 -11.70 9.06
C THR A 545 10.28 -12.63 8.60
N ASP A 546 10.31 -13.86 9.10
CA ASP A 546 11.22 -14.91 8.63
C ASP A 546 11.04 -15.21 7.13
N VAL A 547 9.78 -15.30 6.66
CA VAL A 547 9.48 -15.46 5.22
C VAL A 547 10.01 -14.28 4.42
N CYS A 548 9.75 -13.04 4.85
CA CYS A 548 10.21 -11.82 4.17
C CYS A 548 11.74 -11.80 4.03
N PHE A 549 12.47 -12.09 5.11
CA PHE A 549 13.93 -12.14 5.08
C PHE A 549 14.46 -13.26 4.17
N ARG A 550 13.83 -14.44 4.16
CA ARG A 550 14.20 -15.52 3.22
C ARG A 550 13.95 -15.12 1.76
N LEU A 551 12.85 -14.44 1.46
CA LEU A 551 12.57 -13.93 0.11
C LEU A 551 13.63 -12.92 -0.33
N ILE A 552 13.96 -11.95 0.53
CA ILE A 552 15.00 -10.94 0.27
C ILE A 552 16.36 -11.60 0.05
N LYS A 553 16.74 -12.58 0.88
CA LYS A 553 18.00 -13.33 0.71
C LYS A 553 18.06 -14.12 -0.61
N ASN A 554 16.92 -14.50 -1.18
CA ASN A 554 16.83 -15.14 -2.50
C ASN A 554 16.76 -14.14 -3.66
N GLY A 555 16.86 -12.83 -3.39
CA GLY A 555 16.90 -11.77 -4.39
C GLY A 555 15.52 -11.28 -4.86
N TYR A 556 14.45 -11.63 -4.14
CA TYR A 556 13.13 -11.05 -4.35
C TYR A 556 12.94 -9.76 -3.55
N LYS A 557 11.91 -8.98 -3.88
CA LYS A 557 11.54 -7.76 -3.16
C LYS A 557 10.28 -7.98 -2.31
N VAL A 558 10.26 -7.35 -1.14
CA VAL A 558 9.06 -7.23 -0.29
C VAL A 558 8.70 -5.75 -0.25
N GLN A 559 7.50 -5.41 -0.69
CA GLN A 559 7.11 -4.02 -0.94
C GLN A 559 5.78 -3.63 -0.28
N HIS A 560 5.38 -2.37 -0.44
CA HIS A 560 4.24 -1.78 0.26
C HIS A 560 3.14 -1.41 -0.74
N CYS A 561 2.01 -2.12 -0.64
CA CYS A 561 0.81 -1.82 -1.38
C CYS A 561 0.01 -0.73 -0.66
N ALA A 562 0.27 0.53 -1.01
CA ALA A 562 -0.30 1.69 -0.32
C ALA A 562 -1.84 1.78 -0.32
N ASN A 563 -2.51 1.07 -1.22
CA ASN A 563 -3.97 1.10 -1.35
C ASN A 563 -4.66 -0.15 -0.77
N ALA A 564 -3.93 -1.18 -0.33
CA ALA A 564 -4.53 -2.40 0.23
C ALA A 564 -4.89 -2.20 1.70
N TYR A 565 -5.96 -1.44 1.95
CA TYR A 565 -6.42 -1.09 3.29
C TYR A 565 -7.21 -2.21 3.99
N LEU A 566 -7.02 -2.29 5.30
CA LEU A 566 -7.69 -3.25 6.17
C LEU A 566 -7.92 -2.65 7.56
N ARG A 567 -8.96 -3.09 8.29
CA ARG A 567 -9.16 -2.80 9.72
C ARG A 567 -8.85 -4.03 10.55
N HIS A 568 -8.16 -3.86 11.66
CA HIS A 568 -7.78 -4.95 12.55
C HIS A 568 -8.21 -4.63 13.99
N GLU A 569 -9.01 -5.52 14.59
CA GLU A 569 -9.50 -5.33 15.96
C GLU A 569 -8.51 -5.71 17.04
N PHE A 570 -7.42 -6.38 16.68
CA PHE A 570 -6.38 -6.78 17.59
C PHE A 570 -6.93 -7.58 18.78
N ALA A 571 -7.79 -8.56 18.52
CA ALA A 571 -8.61 -9.24 19.53
C ALA A 571 -7.78 -9.93 20.63
N GLN A 572 -8.36 -10.07 21.82
CA GLN A 572 -7.73 -10.82 22.92
C GLN A 572 -7.52 -12.29 22.51
N SER A 573 -6.48 -12.93 23.06
CA SER A 573 -6.26 -14.37 22.92
C SER A 573 -5.43 -14.89 24.08
N ASP A 574 -5.23 -16.20 24.13
CA ASP A 574 -4.24 -16.81 25.01
C ASP A 574 -2.81 -16.29 24.78
N ASN A 575 -2.50 -15.76 23.59
CA ASN A 575 -1.20 -15.14 23.31
C ASN A 575 -1.12 -13.68 23.80
N ARG A 576 -2.26 -13.05 24.09
CA ARG A 576 -2.40 -11.66 24.50
C ARG A 576 -3.64 -11.50 25.37
N VAL A 577 -3.44 -11.57 26.70
CA VAL A 577 -4.53 -11.47 27.68
C VAL A 577 -4.79 -10.03 28.10
N SER A 578 -3.73 -9.21 28.19
CA SER A 578 -3.83 -7.78 28.46
C SER A 578 -2.60 -7.06 27.93
N LYS A 579 -2.53 -5.74 28.13
CA LYS A 579 -1.40 -4.89 27.71
C LYS A 579 -0.01 -5.41 28.10
N TYR A 580 0.14 -6.10 29.23
CA TYR A 580 1.44 -6.64 29.69
C TYR A 580 1.53 -8.17 29.70
N LYS A 581 0.40 -8.86 29.61
CA LYS A 581 0.30 -10.33 29.74
C LYS A 581 0.25 -10.98 28.35
N TYR A 582 1.38 -10.92 27.64
CA TYR A 582 1.60 -11.66 26.40
C TYR A 582 2.18 -13.05 26.67
N ASN A 583 2.11 -13.93 25.67
CA ASN A 583 2.92 -15.15 25.63
C ASN A 583 4.39 -14.80 25.37
N TRP A 584 5.06 -14.32 26.42
CA TRP A 584 6.47 -13.90 26.36
C TRP A 584 7.43 -15.06 26.07
N PHE A 585 7.06 -16.29 26.43
CA PHE A 585 7.85 -17.48 26.08
C PHE A 585 8.02 -17.58 24.56
N SER A 586 6.92 -17.62 23.80
CA SER A 586 6.97 -17.76 22.34
C SER A 586 7.59 -16.53 21.66
N ILE A 587 7.21 -15.31 22.10
CA ILE A 587 7.79 -14.06 21.55
C ILE A 587 9.31 -14.08 21.67
N VAL A 588 9.86 -14.37 22.86
CA VAL A 588 11.30 -14.30 23.11
C VAL A 588 12.03 -15.49 22.49
N LYS A 589 11.46 -16.70 22.56
CA LYS A 589 11.99 -17.88 21.83
C LYS A 589 12.19 -17.56 20.35
N ASN A 590 11.18 -16.98 19.72
CA ASN A 590 11.19 -16.65 18.30
C ASN A 590 12.13 -15.48 17.97
N THR A 591 12.25 -14.46 18.84
CA THR A 591 13.25 -13.40 18.69
C THR A 591 14.69 -13.95 18.72
N VAL A 592 15.01 -14.82 19.69
CA VAL A 592 16.36 -15.41 19.78
C VAL A 592 16.64 -16.35 18.61
N TYR A 593 15.67 -17.19 18.25
CA TYR A 593 15.77 -18.07 17.10
C TYR A 593 16.00 -17.27 15.80
N PHE A 594 15.23 -16.22 15.57
CA PHE A 594 15.37 -15.33 14.41
C PHE A 594 16.77 -14.69 14.35
N ALA A 595 17.22 -14.08 15.45
CA ALA A 595 18.53 -13.43 15.51
C ALA A 595 19.67 -14.39 15.16
N LEU A 596 19.61 -15.64 15.67
CA LEU A 596 20.59 -16.68 15.38
C LEU A 596 20.52 -17.23 13.95
N ARG A 597 19.40 -17.04 13.24
CA ARG A 597 19.22 -17.49 11.86
C ARG A 597 19.66 -16.48 10.81
N PHE A 598 19.55 -15.18 11.11
CA PHE A 598 19.80 -14.12 10.14
C PHE A 598 21.05 -13.27 10.41
N ASN A 599 21.74 -13.49 11.52
CA ASN A 599 23.06 -12.92 11.76
C ASN A 599 24.18 -13.93 11.49
N GLU A 600 25.22 -13.47 10.81
CA GLU A 600 26.45 -14.24 10.57
C GLU A 600 27.50 -13.86 11.63
N GLY A 601 28.37 -14.81 12.01
CA GLY A 601 29.49 -14.56 12.94
C GLY A 601 29.45 -15.40 14.21
N ASP A 602 30.04 -14.87 15.28
CA ASP A 602 30.14 -15.55 16.58
C ASP A 602 28.77 -15.66 17.27
N LYS A 603 28.33 -16.91 17.49
CA LYS A 603 27.05 -17.20 18.15
C LYS A 603 26.98 -16.59 19.55
N ASP A 604 28.06 -16.63 20.32
CA ASP A 604 28.06 -16.11 21.69
C ASP A 604 27.86 -14.59 21.70
N PHE A 605 28.43 -13.89 20.72
CA PHE A 605 28.20 -12.46 20.51
C PHE A 605 26.74 -12.18 20.15
N ILE A 606 26.16 -12.91 19.19
CA ILE A 606 24.76 -12.74 18.79
C ILE A 606 23.81 -12.97 19.97
N ILE A 607 24.04 -14.02 20.76
CA ILE A 607 23.29 -14.32 21.99
C ILE A 607 23.41 -13.16 22.99
N ALA A 608 24.63 -12.64 23.21
CA ALA A 608 24.86 -11.54 24.14
C ALA A 608 24.17 -10.23 23.70
N GLN A 609 24.14 -9.91 22.40
CA GLN A 609 23.40 -8.75 21.90
C GLN A 609 21.90 -8.94 22.01
N THR A 610 21.39 -10.11 21.62
CA THR A 610 19.96 -10.44 21.73
C THR A 610 19.49 -10.38 23.18
N ARG A 611 20.32 -10.81 24.13
CA ARG A 611 20.04 -10.67 25.57
C ARG A 611 19.81 -9.22 25.98
N LYS A 612 20.68 -8.30 25.54
CA LYS A 612 20.53 -6.86 25.84
C LYS A 612 19.25 -6.30 25.24
N ILE A 613 18.88 -6.73 24.03
CA ILE A 613 17.64 -6.33 23.37
C ILE A 613 16.42 -6.81 24.18
N VAL A 614 16.41 -8.08 24.60
CA VAL A 614 15.33 -8.65 25.42
C VAL A 614 15.21 -7.94 26.77
N GLU A 615 16.33 -7.63 27.43
CA GLU A 615 16.33 -6.84 28.67
C GLU A 615 15.75 -5.44 28.45
N ARG A 616 16.21 -4.73 27.41
CA ARG A 616 15.78 -3.37 27.09
C ARG A 616 14.31 -3.29 26.68
N GLU A 617 13.84 -4.20 25.84
CA GLU A 617 12.54 -4.05 25.18
C GLU A 617 11.42 -4.89 25.81
N ARG A 618 11.75 -5.96 26.54
CA ARG A 618 10.77 -6.89 27.11
C ARG A 618 10.73 -6.80 28.63
N ILE A 619 11.90 -6.91 29.27
CA ILE A 619 11.98 -6.81 30.74
C ILE A 619 11.63 -5.38 31.20
N ALA A 620 12.24 -4.35 30.61
CA ALA A 620 11.92 -2.96 30.99
C ALA A 620 10.45 -2.57 30.74
N TYR A 621 9.80 -3.18 29.73
CA TYR A 621 8.38 -3.01 29.47
C TYR A 621 7.52 -3.63 30.60
N LEU A 622 7.84 -4.85 31.02
CA LEU A 622 7.21 -5.48 32.19
C LEU A 622 7.44 -4.71 33.49
N GLU A 623 8.63 -4.14 33.69
CA GLU A 623 8.92 -3.30 34.84
C GLU A 623 8.06 -2.03 34.85
N SER A 624 7.76 -1.47 33.66
CA SER A 624 6.82 -0.36 33.55
C SER A 624 5.42 -0.76 34.01
N GLY A 625 4.95 -1.94 33.61
CA GLY A 625 3.67 -2.50 34.07
C GLY A 625 3.63 -2.61 35.60
N LEU A 626 4.70 -3.14 36.21
CA LEU A 626 4.80 -3.24 37.67
C LEU A 626 4.80 -1.87 38.34
N ARG A 627 5.55 -0.89 37.83
CA ARG A 627 5.59 0.49 38.37
C ARG A 627 4.24 1.19 38.28
N SER A 628 3.48 0.93 37.22
CA SER A 628 2.14 1.49 37.02
C SER A 628 1.04 0.79 37.82
N GLY A 629 1.34 -0.37 38.42
CA GLY A 629 0.35 -1.19 39.12
C GLY A 629 -0.58 -2.01 38.21
N GLU A 630 -0.37 -1.98 36.89
CA GLU A 630 -1.15 -2.76 35.91
C GLU A 630 -0.87 -4.27 35.99
N ILE A 631 0.25 -4.68 36.61
CA ILE A 631 0.53 -6.08 36.96
C ILE A 631 1.05 -6.20 38.39
N SER A 632 0.75 -7.31 39.05
CA SER A 632 1.22 -7.60 40.41
C SER A 632 2.70 -8.01 40.43
N SER A 633 3.35 -7.95 41.61
CA SER A 633 4.72 -8.46 41.78
C SER A 633 4.85 -9.96 41.45
N ALA A 634 3.78 -10.73 41.71
CA ALA A 634 3.71 -12.15 41.36
C ALA A 634 3.62 -12.36 39.85
N ASP A 635 2.76 -11.59 39.17
CA ASP A 635 2.69 -11.58 37.70
C ASP A 635 4.05 -11.23 37.08
N PHE A 636 4.69 -10.16 37.56
CA PHE A 636 5.99 -9.72 37.05
C PHE A 636 7.04 -10.83 37.14
N SER A 637 7.17 -11.49 38.29
CA SER A 637 8.14 -12.59 38.46
C SER A 637 7.84 -13.77 37.55
N SER A 638 6.57 -14.12 37.35
CA SER A 638 6.16 -15.20 36.44
C SER A 638 6.43 -14.86 34.98
N LEU A 639 6.11 -13.63 34.55
CA LEU A 639 6.32 -13.17 33.17
C LEU A 639 7.81 -13.04 32.84
N VAL A 640 8.62 -12.52 33.77
CA VAL A 640 10.09 -12.45 33.60
C VAL A 640 10.69 -13.84 33.52
N LYS A 641 10.24 -14.81 34.33
CA LYS A 641 10.66 -16.21 34.20
C LYS A 641 10.31 -16.74 32.80
N SER A 642 9.08 -16.48 32.33
CA SER A 642 8.65 -16.89 30.98
C SER A 642 9.51 -16.28 29.87
N VAL A 643 9.98 -15.03 30.01
CA VAL A 643 10.92 -14.39 29.08
C VAL A 643 12.23 -15.18 28.99
N TRP A 644 12.82 -15.52 30.14
CA TRP A 644 14.11 -16.21 30.17
C TRP A 644 14.03 -17.69 29.79
N ASP A 645 12.95 -18.38 30.16
CA ASP A 645 12.67 -19.74 29.68
C ASP A 645 12.54 -19.74 28.14
N GLY A 646 11.89 -18.72 27.57
CA GLY A 646 11.80 -18.52 26.12
C GLY A 646 13.17 -18.25 25.48
N PHE A 647 14.00 -17.44 26.14
CA PHE A 647 15.36 -17.13 25.68
C PHE A 647 16.20 -18.39 25.50
N ASP A 648 16.24 -19.25 26.52
CA ASP A 648 16.98 -20.52 26.49
C ASP A 648 16.40 -21.48 25.44
N ALA A 649 15.07 -21.53 25.31
CA ALA A 649 14.40 -22.33 24.29
C ALA A 649 14.75 -21.89 22.86
N GLY A 650 14.89 -20.58 22.61
CA GLY A 650 15.28 -20.05 21.30
C GLY A 650 16.72 -20.43 20.91
N ILE A 651 17.64 -20.44 21.87
CA ILE A 651 19.01 -20.96 21.66
C ILE A 651 18.97 -22.44 21.30
N ALA A 652 18.18 -23.22 22.03
CA ALA A 652 18.03 -24.66 21.76
C ALA A 652 17.44 -24.92 20.36
N ALA A 653 16.39 -24.18 19.98
CA ALA A 653 15.74 -24.29 18.67
C ALA A 653 16.71 -24.01 17.52
N ALA A 654 17.60 -23.02 17.66
CA ALA A 654 18.58 -22.66 16.63
C ALA A 654 19.61 -23.77 16.32
N ASN A 655 19.76 -24.76 17.20
CA ASN A 655 20.64 -25.92 16.98
C ASN A 655 20.03 -27.02 16.11
N HIS A 656 18.74 -26.93 15.78
CA HIS A 656 18.07 -27.85 14.87
C HIS A 656 17.94 -27.22 13.46
N PRO A 657 17.66 -27.99 12.40
CA PRO A 657 17.29 -27.43 11.10
C PRO A 657 15.94 -26.68 11.16
N ARG A 658 15.71 -25.77 10.20
CA ARG A 658 14.40 -25.12 10.02
C ARG A 658 13.32 -26.16 9.68
N LYS A 659 12.09 -25.91 10.10
CA LYS A 659 10.93 -26.77 9.83
C LYS A 659 10.12 -26.18 8.67
N LEU A 660 10.70 -26.24 7.48
CA LEU A 660 10.08 -25.76 6.24
C LEU A 660 9.28 -26.89 5.58
N ILE A 661 8.23 -26.54 4.84
CA ILE A 661 7.47 -27.54 4.08
C ILE A 661 8.22 -27.95 2.81
N GLU A 662 8.10 -29.22 2.44
CA GLU A 662 8.45 -29.71 1.12
C GLU A 662 7.22 -29.70 0.22
N LEU A 663 7.39 -29.25 -1.02
CA LEU A 663 6.31 -29.13 -2.02
C LEU A 663 5.60 -30.47 -2.25
N ALA A 664 4.33 -30.56 -1.86
CA ALA A 664 3.39 -31.53 -2.41
C ALA A 664 2.54 -30.84 -3.49
N PRO A 665 2.47 -31.34 -4.73
CA PRO A 665 1.54 -30.80 -5.71
C PRO A 665 0.12 -31.07 -5.22
N ASN A 666 -0.55 -30.04 -4.74
CA ASN A 666 -1.95 -30.12 -4.35
C ASN A 666 -2.81 -29.43 -5.40
N ASN A 667 -3.65 -30.23 -6.07
CA ASN A 667 -4.67 -29.76 -7.01
C ASN A 667 -6.02 -29.74 -6.28
N ASN A 668 -6.13 -28.90 -5.26
CA ASN A 668 -7.48 -28.53 -4.83
C ASN A 668 -8.12 -27.74 -5.98
N GLY A 669 -9.36 -28.08 -6.31
CA GLY A 669 -10.10 -27.29 -7.29
C GLY A 669 -10.32 -25.88 -6.75
N TRP A 670 -10.20 -24.88 -7.61
CA TRP A 670 -10.57 -23.49 -7.30
C TRP A 670 -12.02 -23.42 -6.82
N LEU A 671 -12.25 -22.91 -5.61
CA LEU A 671 -13.59 -22.70 -5.06
C LEU A 671 -13.84 -21.18 -4.91
N PRO A 672 -14.42 -20.52 -5.94
CA PRO A 672 -14.63 -19.08 -5.89
C PRO A 672 -15.55 -18.71 -4.73
N PHE A 673 -15.16 -17.73 -3.94
CA PHE A 673 -15.97 -17.23 -2.85
C PHE A 673 -17.13 -16.39 -3.39
N GLU A 674 -18.35 -16.66 -2.91
CA GLU A 674 -19.54 -15.95 -3.35
C GLU A 674 -19.58 -14.54 -2.72
N THR A 675 -19.63 -13.50 -3.55
CA THR A 675 -19.77 -12.11 -3.09
C THR A 675 -21.10 -11.51 -3.52
N VAL A 676 -21.67 -10.63 -2.67
CA VAL A 676 -22.92 -9.92 -2.91
C VAL A 676 -22.72 -8.74 -3.86
N SER A 677 -21.48 -8.24 -3.97
CA SER A 677 -21.13 -7.02 -4.72
C SER A 677 -20.50 -7.27 -6.10
N ALA A 678 -20.18 -8.52 -6.46
CA ALA A 678 -19.39 -8.93 -7.65
C ALA A 678 -19.79 -8.37 -9.03
N ASN A 679 -20.98 -7.80 -9.16
CA ASN A 679 -21.50 -7.27 -10.44
C ASN A 679 -21.76 -5.75 -10.42
N LYS A 680 -21.42 -5.06 -9.32
CA LYS A 680 -21.52 -3.60 -9.25
C LYS A 680 -20.20 -3.01 -9.72
N SER A 681 -20.26 -2.09 -10.68
CA SER A 681 -19.08 -1.27 -11.02
C SER A 681 -18.77 -0.36 -9.82
N PHE A 682 -17.67 -0.62 -9.13
CA PHE A 682 -17.22 0.27 -8.07
C PHE A 682 -16.76 1.60 -8.68
N ASN A 683 -17.36 2.69 -8.23
CA ASN A 683 -16.94 4.04 -8.58
C ASN A 683 -16.43 4.71 -7.31
N LYS A 684 -15.13 5.01 -7.25
CA LYS A 684 -14.55 5.69 -6.09
C LYS A 684 -15.11 7.12 -6.03
N LEU A 685 -15.74 7.46 -4.92
CA LEU A 685 -16.30 8.78 -4.66
C LEU A 685 -15.40 9.53 -3.69
N HIS A 686 -15.35 10.85 -3.81
CA HIS A 686 -14.89 11.75 -2.76
C HIS A 686 -16.10 12.33 -2.03
N ILE A 687 -16.37 11.81 -0.83
CA ILE A 687 -17.53 12.15 -0.01
C ILE A 687 -17.07 13.10 1.09
N VAL A 688 -17.68 14.28 1.15
CA VAL A 688 -17.38 15.26 2.21
C VAL A 688 -18.51 15.31 3.22
N LEU A 689 -18.20 14.99 4.48
CA LEU A 689 -19.12 15.07 5.59
C LEU A 689 -18.85 16.37 6.38
N VAL A 690 -19.87 17.18 6.61
CA VAL A 690 -19.73 18.43 7.37
C VAL A 690 -20.49 18.31 8.68
N THR A 691 -19.74 18.39 9.78
CA THR A 691 -20.30 18.36 11.15
C THR A 691 -19.37 19.03 12.17
N LYS A 692 -19.90 19.91 13.03
CA LYS A 692 -19.14 20.51 14.15
C LYS A 692 -18.65 19.50 15.19
N GLU A 693 -19.16 18.27 15.19
CA GLU A 693 -18.82 17.21 16.15
C GLU A 693 -18.38 15.94 15.42
N PHE A 694 -17.21 15.40 15.73
CA PHE A 694 -16.68 14.17 15.15
C PHE A 694 -15.76 13.43 16.13
N PRO A 695 -16.30 12.63 17.07
CA PRO A 695 -15.47 11.89 18.04
C PRO A 695 -14.58 10.84 17.35
N PRO A 696 -13.41 10.49 17.91
CA PRO A 696 -12.81 11.05 19.13
C PRO A 696 -12.03 12.35 18.88
N PHE A 697 -12.08 12.93 17.67
CA PHE A 697 -11.27 14.10 17.30
C PHE A 697 -11.79 15.39 17.93
N THR A 698 -13.09 15.51 18.12
CA THR A 698 -13.74 16.64 18.80
C THR A 698 -14.69 16.16 19.89
N LYS A 699 -15.49 17.06 20.48
CA LYS A 699 -16.55 16.71 21.45
C LYS A 699 -17.48 15.59 20.93
N SER A 700 -17.89 14.71 21.83
CA SER A 700 -18.82 13.60 21.55
C SER A 700 -20.27 14.06 21.68
N GLY A 701 -21.10 13.62 20.73
CA GLY A 701 -22.54 13.89 20.68
C GLY A 701 -23.23 12.98 19.66
N GLY A 702 -24.56 13.00 19.63
CA GLY A 702 -25.34 12.07 18.79
C GLY A 702 -25.11 12.28 17.29
N ILE A 703 -24.95 13.53 16.85
CA ILE A 703 -24.65 13.88 15.45
C ILE A 703 -23.26 13.41 15.07
N GLY A 704 -22.25 13.70 15.88
CA GLY A 704 -20.89 13.27 15.60
C GLY A 704 -20.74 11.76 15.60
N THR A 705 -21.43 11.05 16.51
CA THR A 705 -21.42 9.58 16.55
C THR A 705 -22.06 8.98 15.30
N LEU A 706 -23.19 9.52 14.83
CA LEU A 706 -23.80 9.14 13.56
C LEU A 706 -22.80 9.25 12.40
N TYR A 707 -22.17 10.42 12.24
CA TYR A 707 -21.23 10.63 11.14
C TYR A 707 -19.95 9.82 11.28
N TYR A 708 -19.49 9.55 12.50
CA TYR A 708 -18.34 8.69 12.73
C TYR A 708 -18.57 7.28 12.19
N HIS A 709 -19.74 6.69 12.47
CA HIS A 709 -20.11 5.38 11.97
C HIS A 709 -20.34 5.37 10.46
N LEU A 710 -20.96 6.42 9.91
CA LEU A 710 -21.15 6.55 8.46
C LEU A 710 -19.80 6.69 7.73
N ALA A 711 -18.95 7.62 8.16
CA ALA A 711 -17.61 7.83 7.62
C ALA A 711 -16.79 6.53 7.62
N SER A 712 -16.86 5.81 8.75
CA SER A 712 -16.16 4.54 8.92
C SER A 712 -16.55 3.47 7.91
N GLU A 713 -17.84 3.34 7.59
CA GLU A 713 -18.33 2.34 6.64
C GLU A 713 -18.12 2.79 5.18
N LEU A 714 -18.27 4.07 4.88
CA LEU A 714 -17.93 4.63 3.56
C LEU A 714 -16.44 4.43 3.24
N LEU A 715 -15.56 4.53 4.25
CA LEU A 715 -14.14 4.18 4.09
C LEU A 715 -13.97 2.69 3.79
N LEU A 716 -14.62 1.78 4.52
CA LEU A 716 -14.56 0.34 4.26
C LEU A 716 -15.06 -0.05 2.85
N GLN A 717 -15.98 0.73 2.30
CA GLN A 717 -16.45 0.61 0.92
C GLN A 717 -15.41 1.06 -0.13
N GLY A 718 -14.27 1.62 0.27
CA GLY A 718 -13.17 2.03 -0.60
C GLY A 718 -13.19 3.51 -1.01
N HIS A 719 -14.14 4.32 -0.54
CA HIS A 719 -14.27 5.72 -0.93
C HIS A 719 -13.25 6.64 -0.23
N ASP A 720 -12.96 7.78 -0.86
CA ASP A 720 -12.27 8.90 -0.18
C ASP A 720 -13.29 9.65 0.68
N VAL A 721 -13.03 9.77 1.98
CA VAL A 721 -13.93 10.42 2.93
C VAL A 721 -13.20 11.57 3.61
N THR A 722 -13.70 12.78 3.41
CA THR A 722 -13.23 13.98 4.11
C THR A 722 -14.28 14.43 5.11
N VAL A 723 -13.86 14.75 6.32
CA VAL A 723 -14.72 15.32 7.36
C VAL A 723 -14.27 16.75 7.65
N ILE A 724 -15.17 17.72 7.48
CA ILE A 724 -14.96 19.10 7.91
C ILE A 724 -15.62 19.28 9.27
N THR A 725 -14.83 19.63 10.28
CA THR A 725 -15.28 19.74 11.68
C THR A 725 -14.75 20.96 12.39
N GLN A 726 -15.29 21.29 13.57
CA GLN A 726 -14.87 22.43 14.37
C GLN A 726 -13.72 22.03 15.30
N GLY A 727 -12.59 22.71 15.22
CA GLY A 727 -11.40 22.42 16.05
C GLY A 727 -10.32 23.48 15.94
N SER A 728 -9.19 23.30 16.60
CA SER A 728 -8.04 24.21 16.56
C SER A 728 -7.14 23.90 15.35
N GLU A 729 -7.52 24.35 14.17
CA GLU A 729 -6.74 24.35 12.90
C GLU A 729 -5.72 23.19 12.70
N ASP A 730 -6.21 21.95 12.69
CA ASP A 730 -5.44 20.75 12.32
C ASP A 730 -6.02 20.11 11.04
N ARG A 731 -5.13 19.73 10.11
CA ARG A 731 -5.45 18.86 8.95
C ARG A 731 -4.82 17.49 9.18
N ILE A 732 -5.63 16.44 9.17
CA ILE A 732 -5.18 15.05 9.33
C ILE A 732 -5.47 14.29 8.05
N GLU A 733 -4.47 13.62 7.50
CA GLU A 733 -4.63 12.74 6.34
C GLU A 733 -4.12 11.34 6.66
N ARG A 734 -4.95 10.33 6.39
CA ARG A 734 -4.66 8.92 6.66
C ARG A 734 -5.25 8.06 5.57
N GLY A 735 -4.50 7.87 4.50
CA GLY A 735 -4.96 7.13 3.33
C GLY A 735 -6.19 7.80 2.72
N ASN A 736 -7.27 7.05 2.57
CA ASN A 736 -8.55 7.55 2.03
C ASN A 736 -9.32 8.45 3.01
N PHE A 737 -8.87 8.63 4.26
CA PHE A 737 -9.53 9.48 5.25
C PHE A 737 -8.83 10.84 5.40
N ARG A 738 -9.60 11.92 5.38
CA ARG A 738 -9.14 13.28 5.70
C ARG A 738 -10.01 13.94 6.76
N LEU A 739 -9.41 14.67 7.67
CA LEU A 739 -10.08 15.55 8.63
C LEU A 739 -9.57 16.97 8.45
N ILE A 740 -10.48 17.91 8.20
CA ILE A 740 -10.18 19.35 8.12
C ILE A 740 -10.86 20.02 9.32
N SER A 741 -10.07 20.41 10.31
CA SER A 741 -10.57 21.11 11.49
C SER A 741 -10.50 22.61 11.29
N LEU A 742 -11.64 23.29 11.34
CA LEU A 742 -11.74 24.73 11.19
C LEU A 742 -11.87 25.41 12.56
N ALA A 743 -11.08 26.47 12.78
CA ALA A 743 -11.19 27.29 13.98
C ALA A 743 -12.63 27.77 14.20
N PRO A 744 -13.12 27.79 15.47
CA PRO A 744 -14.33 28.48 15.81
C PRO A 744 -14.37 29.90 15.21
N PRO A 745 -15.52 30.39 14.75
CA PRO A 745 -15.60 31.72 14.16
C PRO A 745 -15.35 32.81 15.23
N GLU A 746 -14.44 33.74 14.93
CA GLU A 746 -14.35 35.00 15.68
C GLU A 746 -15.46 35.92 15.20
N CYS A 747 -16.37 36.32 16.09
CA CYS A 747 -17.55 37.09 15.71
C CYS A 747 -17.23 38.59 15.56
N ASN A 748 -16.39 38.93 14.57
CA ASN A 748 -16.01 40.32 14.28
C ASN A 748 -16.94 40.97 13.23
N GLU A 749 -17.69 40.17 12.47
CA GLU A 749 -18.63 40.62 11.43
C GLU A 749 -20.09 40.48 11.89
N THR A 750 -20.91 41.47 11.55
CA THR A 750 -22.35 41.51 11.89
C THR A 750 -23.17 41.45 10.61
N TYR A 751 -23.80 40.31 10.34
CA TYR A 751 -24.65 40.11 9.13
C TYR A 751 -26.13 40.37 9.41
N THR A 752 -26.56 40.10 10.65
CA THR A 752 -27.93 40.20 11.14
C THR A 752 -27.95 40.78 12.57
N ASP A 753 -29.14 41.11 13.07
CA ASP A 753 -29.34 41.54 14.46
C ASP A 753 -29.25 40.39 15.49
N SER A 754 -28.99 39.15 15.06
CA SER A 754 -28.85 37.97 15.90
C SER A 754 -27.39 37.53 16.02
N ALA A 755 -26.86 37.54 17.25
CA ALA A 755 -25.50 37.09 17.52
C ALA A 755 -25.30 35.60 17.17
N ILE A 756 -26.27 34.74 17.51
CA ILE A 756 -26.20 33.30 17.23
C ILE A 756 -26.26 33.04 15.73
N ALA A 757 -27.15 33.74 15.01
CA ALA A 757 -27.23 33.63 13.56
C ALA A 757 -25.92 34.07 12.88
N ASN A 758 -25.30 35.16 13.36
CA ASN A 758 -24.01 35.62 12.85
C ASN A 758 -22.88 34.61 13.08
N ILE A 759 -22.86 33.95 14.25
CA ILE A 759 -21.90 32.86 14.54
C ILE A 759 -22.09 31.70 13.55
N ASN A 760 -23.33 31.27 13.32
CA ASN A 760 -23.63 30.17 12.40
C ASN A 760 -23.32 30.53 10.93
N LEU A 761 -23.59 31.77 10.51
CA LEU A 761 -23.22 32.25 9.17
C LEU A 761 -21.70 32.33 8.99
N SER A 762 -20.97 32.85 9.98
CA SER A 762 -19.49 32.88 9.95
C SER A 762 -18.90 31.48 9.86
N TRP A 763 -19.45 30.51 10.62
CA TRP A 763 -19.06 29.11 10.50
C TRP A 763 -19.33 28.59 9.09
N SER A 764 -20.54 28.81 8.57
CA SER A 764 -20.94 28.30 7.28
C SER A 764 -20.12 28.88 6.12
N LEU A 765 -19.72 30.15 6.21
CA LEU A 765 -18.82 30.78 5.25
C LEU A 765 -17.45 30.11 5.24
N LYS A 766 -16.87 29.83 6.42
CA LYS A 766 -15.60 29.08 6.52
C LYS A 766 -15.72 27.68 5.88
N VAL A 767 -16.83 26.98 6.13
CA VAL A 767 -17.11 25.68 5.49
C VAL A 767 -17.16 25.81 3.97
N ALA A 768 -17.87 26.81 3.43
CA ALA A 768 -17.98 27.00 1.98
C ALA A 768 -16.61 27.27 1.33
N ILE A 769 -15.76 28.11 1.96
CA ILE A 769 -14.39 28.37 1.51
C ILE A 769 -13.54 27.08 1.55
N ALA A 770 -13.66 26.30 2.62
CA ALA A 770 -12.93 25.04 2.75
C ALA A 770 -13.37 24.00 1.70
N LEU A 771 -14.67 23.94 1.38
CA LEU A 771 -15.21 23.06 0.34
C LEU A 771 -14.71 23.45 -1.05
N ASP A 772 -14.66 24.75 -1.36
CA ASP A 772 -14.14 25.27 -2.63
C ASP A 772 -12.66 24.90 -2.81
N ALA A 773 -11.82 25.23 -1.82
CA ALA A 773 -10.40 24.89 -1.82
C ALA A 773 -10.16 23.38 -1.92
N LEU A 774 -10.93 22.57 -1.18
CA LEU A 774 -10.83 21.12 -1.24
C LEU A 774 -11.25 20.55 -2.61
N HIS A 775 -12.24 21.15 -3.27
CA HIS A 775 -12.68 20.70 -4.60
C HIS A 775 -11.61 20.94 -5.68
N GLU A 776 -10.81 22.01 -5.54
CA GLU A 776 -9.64 22.24 -6.39
C GLU A 776 -8.55 21.17 -6.18
N GLU A 777 -8.34 20.74 -4.93
CA GLU A 777 -7.34 19.72 -4.59
C GLU A 777 -7.77 18.30 -4.99
N LEU A 778 -9.01 17.91 -4.64
CA LEU A 778 -9.60 16.61 -4.92
C LEU A 778 -11.09 16.80 -5.24
N PRO A 779 -11.52 16.66 -6.51
CA PRO A 779 -12.89 16.90 -6.91
C PRO A 779 -13.92 16.19 -6.03
N ILE A 780 -14.71 16.99 -5.30
CA ILE A 780 -15.77 16.52 -4.40
C ILE A 780 -16.93 15.95 -5.23
N SER A 781 -17.33 14.72 -4.90
CA SER A 781 -18.48 14.06 -5.53
C SER A 781 -19.81 14.43 -4.87
N VAL A 782 -19.82 14.62 -3.54
CA VAL A 782 -21.03 14.97 -2.77
C VAL A 782 -20.66 15.60 -1.42
N VAL A 783 -21.47 16.54 -0.96
CA VAL A 783 -21.42 17.09 0.41
C VAL A 783 -22.64 16.58 1.20
N ASP A 784 -22.41 15.95 2.34
CA ASP A 784 -23.47 15.47 3.26
C ASP A 784 -23.33 16.15 4.62
N THR A 785 -24.38 16.83 5.07
CA THR A 785 -24.38 17.58 6.33
C THR A 785 -25.66 17.35 7.13
N CYS A 786 -25.57 17.41 8.46
CA CYS A 786 -26.74 17.36 9.33
C CYS A 786 -27.39 18.73 9.43
N LEU A 787 -28.72 18.75 9.48
CA LEU A 787 -29.50 19.95 9.72
C LEU A 787 -29.44 20.35 11.19
N TRP A 788 -28.29 20.89 11.60
CA TRP A 788 -28.04 21.49 12.91
C TRP A 788 -27.21 22.74 12.68
N ASP A 789 -27.57 23.88 13.29
CA ASP A 789 -26.91 25.18 13.08
C ASP A 789 -26.78 25.68 11.60
N ALA A 790 -27.42 24.98 10.66
CA ALA A 790 -27.31 25.23 9.22
C ALA A 790 -25.86 25.32 8.72
N GLU A 791 -25.03 24.34 9.07
CA GLU A 791 -23.57 24.37 8.85
C GLU A 791 -23.13 24.63 7.40
N CYS A 792 -23.90 24.19 6.40
CA CYS A 792 -23.61 24.45 4.98
C CYS A 792 -24.51 25.53 4.32
N TYR A 793 -25.16 26.40 5.09
CA TYR A 793 -26.02 27.46 4.54
C TYR A 793 -25.35 28.36 3.50
N ALA A 794 -24.11 28.82 3.73
CA ALA A 794 -23.39 29.68 2.79
C ALA A 794 -22.99 28.94 1.51
N PHE A 795 -22.75 27.62 1.59
CA PHE A 795 -22.41 26.78 0.43
C PHE A 795 -23.54 26.74 -0.62
N LEU A 796 -24.79 27.01 -0.22
CA LEU A 796 -25.92 27.13 -1.15
C LEU A 796 -25.68 28.17 -2.27
N GLN A 797 -24.85 29.18 -2.01
CA GLN A 797 -24.56 30.24 -2.98
C GLN A 797 -23.63 29.77 -4.10
N VAL A 798 -22.79 28.76 -3.86
CA VAL A 798 -21.72 28.33 -4.78
C VAL A 798 -21.88 26.89 -5.28
N LYS A 799 -22.72 26.05 -4.63
CA LYS A 799 -22.84 24.62 -4.96
C LYS A 799 -23.15 24.34 -6.44
N ASN A 800 -23.94 25.19 -7.08
CA ASN A 800 -24.34 25.03 -8.48
C ASN A 800 -23.21 25.45 -9.45
N GLU A 801 -22.40 26.43 -9.06
CA GLU A 801 -21.22 26.84 -9.83
C GLU A 801 -20.13 25.77 -9.76
N LEU A 802 -19.97 25.14 -8.59
CA LEU A 802 -19.04 24.03 -8.37
C LEU A 802 -19.57 22.67 -8.87
N ASN A 803 -20.84 22.58 -9.25
CA ASN A 803 -21.52 21.35 -9.66
C ASN A 803 -21.40 20.21 -8.61
N ILE A 804 -21.56 20.56 -7.33
CA ILE A 804 -21.48 19.61 -6.20
C ILE A 804 -22.88 19.43 -5.59
N PRO A 805 -23.43 18.20 -5.54
CA PRO A 805 -24.70 17.94 -4.89
C PRO A 805 -24.61 18.05 -3.36
N LEU A 806 -25.64 18.63 -2.74
CA LEU A 806 -25.79 18.78 -1.29
C LEU A 806 -26.88 17.84 -0.75
N VAL A 807 -26.49 17.00 0.21
CA VAL A 807 -27.37 16.13 1.00
C VAL A 807 -27.55 16.72 2.39
N VAL A 808 -28.80 16.88 2.83
CA VAL A 808 -29.13 17.41 4.15
C VAL A 808 -29.84 16.34 4.99
N ARG A 809 -29.18 15.89 6.06
CA ARG A 809 -29.73 14.91 7.01
C ARG A 809 -30.58 15.57 8.08
N LEU A 810 -31.83 15.16 8.21
CA LEU A 810 -32.73 15.70 9.23
C LEU A 810 -32.49 14.99 10.56
N VAL A 811 -32.20 15.77 11.60
CA VAL A 811 -32.09 15.36 13.00
C VAL A 811 -33.19 16.05 13.82
N THR A 812 -33.02 16.23 15.15
CA THR A 812 -33.97 17.05 15.93
C THR A 812 -34.04 18.46 15.34
N PRO A 813 -35.21 18.91 14.87
CA PRO A 813 -35.34 20.26 14.34
C PRO A 813 -35.19 21.30 15.45
N LEU A 814 -34.57 22.45 15.18
CA LEU A 814 -34.30 23.48 16.20
C LEU A 814 -35.55 23.88 17.00
N ILE A 815 -36.70 24.05 16.34
CA ILE A 815 -37.93 24.46 17.02
C ILE A 815 -38.40 23.43 18.07
N VAL A 816 -38.11 22.15 17.85
CA VAL A 816 -38.42 21.07 18.80
C VAL A 816 -37.39 21.07 19.93
N ALA A 817 -36.11 21.29 19.62
CA ALA A 817 -35.05 21.37 20.62
C ALA A 817 -35.25 22.56 21.59
N ASP A 818 -35.62 23.74 21.07
CA ASP A 818 -35.92 24.94 21.87
C ASP A 818 -37.05 24.68 22.88
N GLU A 819 -38.14 24.05 22.42
CA GLU A 819 -39.29 23.72 23.27
C GLU A 819 -38.99 22.62 24.30
N THR A 820 -38.37 21.51 23.86
CA THR A 820 -38.15 20.34 24.72
C THR A 820 -37.06 20.57 25.78
N ASN A 821 -36.05 21.40 25.47
CA ASN A 821 -35.03 21.79 26.43
C ASN A 821 -35.40 23.05 27.23
N GLY A 822 -36.47 23.76 26.85
CA GLY A 822 -36.91 24.98 27.51
C GLY A 822 -35.90 26.13 27.40
N TRP A 823 -35.21 26.26 26.25
CA TRP A 823 -34.22 27.31 26.02
C TRP A 823 -34.84 28.70 25.99
N ASN A 824 -36.12 28.81 25.59
CA ASN A 824 -36.86 30.06 25.48
C ASN A 824 -36.15 31.08 24.57
N MET A 825 -35.71 30.63 23.40
CA MET A 825 -34.95 31.47 22.47
C MET A 825 -35.72 32.75 22.08
N PRO A 826 -35.04 33.92 22.00
CA PRO A 826 -35.63 35.14 21.47
C PRO A 826 -36.22 34.93 20.07
N ALA A 827 -37.35 35.57 19.80
CA ALA A 827 -38.08 35.38 18.54
C ALA A 827 -37.24 35.70 17.30
N ILE A 828 -36.34 36.69 17.38
CA ILE A 828 -35.43 37.05 16.29
C ILE A 828 -34.45 35.92 15.97
N ASP A 829 -33.78 35.37 16.98
CA ASP A 829 -32.82 34.26 16.82
C ASP A 829 -33.52 33.03 16.27
N ARG A 830 -34.65 32.66 16.89
CA ARG A 830 -35.44 31.50 16.49
C ARG A 830 -35.92 31.61 15.05
N ASN A 831 -36.46 32.76 14.64
CA ASN A 831 -36.99 32.94 13.29
C ASN A 831 -35.89 32.90 12.22
N LEU A 832 -34.72 33.49 12.50
CA LEU A 832 -33.59 33.46 11.57
C LEU A 832 -33.05 32.04 11.38
N LEU A 833 -32.78 31.33 12.48
CA LEU A 833 -32.23 29.97 12.43
C LEU A 833 -33.21 28.96 11.80
N VAL A 834 -34.51 29.05 12.12
CA VAL A 834 -35.55 28.26 11.44
C VAL A 834 -35.62 28.61 9.95
N GLY A 835 -35.38 29.88 9.59
CA GLY A 835 -35.24 30.33 8.22
C GLY A 835 -34.08 29.66 7.49
N PHE A 836 -32.91 29.54 8.14
CA PHE A 836 -31.75 28.85 7.59
C PHE A 836 -32.00 27.36 7.40
N GLU A 837 -32.59 26.69 8.39
CA GLU A 837 -32.96 25.27 8.27
C GLU A 837 -33.95 25.02 7.12
N ARG A 838 -34.96 25.89 6.98
CA ARG A 838 -35.93 25.82 5.89
C ARG A 838 -35.25 25.98 4.53
N ALA A 839 -34.39 26.97 4.38
CA ALA A 839 -33.69 27.25 3.12
C ALA A 839 -32.73 26.11 2.73
N MET A 840 -32.02 25.53 3.69
CA MET A 840 -31.17 24.35 3.49
C MET A 840 -31.98 23.18 2.92
N VAL A 841 -33.10 22.82 3.55
CA VAL A 841 -33.95 21.71 3.08
C VAL A 841 -34.57 22.00 1.73
N GLN A 842 -35.02 23.25 1.49
CA GLN A 842 -35.60 23.64 0.20
C GLN A 842 -34.59 23.61 -0.95
N SER A 843 -33.32 23.88 -0.67
CA SER A 843 -32.26 24.00 -1.68
C SER A 843 -31.42 22.73 -1.84
N ALA A 844 -31.57 21.75 -0.94
CA ALA A 844 -30.85 20.49 -0.98
C ALA A 844 -31.24 19.66 -2.22
N ASP A 845 -30.25 18.95 -2.77
CA ASP A 845 -30.43 18.01 -3.87
C ASP A 845 -31.03 16.68 -3.38
N ALA A 846 -30.73 16.31 -2.12
CA ALA A 846 -31.45 15.27 -1.39
C ALA A 846 -31.62 15.62 0.10
N VAL A 847 -32.72 15.17 0.68
CA VAL A 847 -33.05 15.32 2.09
C VAL A 847 -33.14 13.94 2.71
N VAL A 848 -32.44 13.71 3.82
CA VAL A 848 -32.31 12.38 4.43
C VAL A 848 -32.82 12.40 5.87
N PRO A 849 -34.10 12.08 6.11
CA PRO A 849 -34.59 11.89 7.46
C PRO A 849 -34.03 10.60 8.07
N ILE A 850 -33.52 10.68 9.31
CA ILE A 850 -32.98 9.50 10.01
C ILE A 850 -34.06 8.54 10.54
N SER A 851 -35.32 8.97 10.53
CA SER A 851 -36.50 8.18 10.91
C SER A 851 -37.74 8.75 10.25
N GLN A 852 -38.80 7.93 10.18
CA GLN A 852 -40.09 8.40 9.69
C GLN A 852 -40.68 9.46 10.63
N SER A 853 -40.49 9.28 11.94
CA SER A 853 -40.90 10.21 12.99
C SER A 853 -40.24 11.58 12.82
N ILE A 854 -38.95 11.63 12.49
CA ILE A 854 -38.26 12.90 12.20
C ILE A 854 -38.79 13.56 10.93
N GLN A 855 -39.04 12.80 9.85
CA GLN A 855 -39.66 13.36 8.64
C GLN A 855 -41.02 14.00 8.94
N ASN A 856 -41.88 13.28 9.66
CA ASN A 856 -43.23 13.72 10.01
C ASN A 856 -43.17 14.95 10.93
N THR A 857 -42.26 14.94 11.90
CA THR A 857 -42.03 16.07 12.80
C THR A 857 -41.57 17.29 12.03
N PHE A 858 -40.55 17.16 11.17
CA PHE A 858 -40.04 18.26 10.37
C PHE A 858 -41.12 18.84 9.45
N THR A 859 -41.82 17.99 8.70
CA THR A 859 -42.91 18.38 7.80
C THR A 859 -43.97 19.20 8.53
N LYS A 860 -44.46 18.69 9.66
CA LYS A 860 -45.49 19.35 10.48
C LYS A 860 -45.01 20.70 11.05
N ARG A 861 -43.75 20.78 11.50
CA ARG A 861 -43.23 21.94 12.23
C ARG A 861 -42.72 23.05 11.31
N TYR A 862 -42.21 22.71 10.12
CA TYR A 862 -41.62 23.66 9.17
C TYR A 862 -42.56 24.00 8.00
N GLY A 863 -43.60 23.19 7.78
CA GLY A 863 -44.56 23.37 6.69
C GLY A 863 -43.98 23.03 5.32
N ILE A 864 -43.05 22.07 5.26
CA ILE A 864 -42.43 21.58 4.02
C ILE A 864 -42.88 20.12 3.83
N GLU A 865 -43.72 19.86 2.85
CA GLU A 865 -44.13 18.49 2.48
C GLU A 865 -42.95 17.71 1.90
N ALA A 866 -42.88 16.41 2.21
CA ALA A 866 -41.86 15.53 1.66
C ALA A 866 -42.13 15.30 0.15
N ASP A 867 -41.09 15.50 -0.67
CA ASP A 867 -41.11 15.28 -2.12
C ASP A 867 -40.12 14.18 -2.54
N GLU A 868 -39.86 14.04 -3.85
CA GLU A 868 -38.95 13.02 -4.41
C GLU A 868 -37.51 13.08 -3.87
N ARG A 869 -37.10 14.19 -3.26
CA ARG A 869 -35.77 14.35 -2.66
C ARG A 869 -35.67 13.72 -1.27
N PHE A 870 -36.78 13.40 -0.63
CA PHE A 870 -36.80 12.81 0.70
C PHE A 870 -36.51 11.30 0.63
N ASN A 871 -35.40 10.89 1.23
CA ASN A 871 -34.93 9.51 1.25
C ASN A 871 -34.68 9.10 2.70
N ILE A 872 -35.54 8.26 3.27
CA ILE A 872 -35.36 7.80 4.66
C ILE A 872 -34.18 6.84 4.71
N ILE A 873 -33.11 7.26 5.38
CA ILE A 873 -31.92 6.44 5.65
C ILE A 873 -31.72 6.46 7.15
N ASN A 874 -31.93 5.31 7.79
CA ASN A 874 -31.84 5.24 9.24
C ASN A 874 -30.42 5.51 9.73
N ALA A 875 -30.34 6.13 10.91
CA ALA A 875 -29.09 6.15 11.66
C ALA A 875 -28.65 4.71 11.96
N GLY A 876 -27.35 4.46 11.90
CA GLY A 876 -26.81 3.13 12.11
C GLY A 876 -25.56 3.14 12.97
N ILE A 877 -25.36 2.04 13.70
CA ILE A 877 -24.15 1.78 14.49
C ILE A 877 -23.38 0.60 13.89
N ALA A 878 -22.07 0.55 14.14
CA ALA A 878 -21.33 -0.69 13.96
C ALA A 878 -21.99 -1.76 14.83
N TYR A 879 -22.54 -2.80 14.22
CA TYR A 879 -23.38 -3.77 14.92
C TYR A 879 -22.56 -4.88 15.61
N TRP A 880 -21.23 -4.77 15.57
CA TRP A 880 -20.29 -5.62 16.26
C TRP A 880 -19.71 -4.88 17.47
N PRO A 881 -19.53 -5.54 18.63
CA PRO A 881 -19.02 -4.84 19.80
C PRO A 881 -17.53 -4.53 19.65
N SER A 882 -17.12 -3.38 20.20
CA SER A 882 -15.71 -3.02 20.32
C SER A 882 -15.21 -3.38 21.72
N TYR A 883 -13.97 -3.88 21.81
CA TYR A 883 -13.41 -4.39 23.07
C TYR A 883 -12.14 -3.67 23.47
N ASP A 884 -12.05 -3.34 24.77
CA ASP A 884 -10.80 -2.84 25.35
C ASP A 884 -9.85 -4.00 25.66
N VAL A 885 -8.99 -4.32 24.71
CA VAL A 885 -7.98 -5.38 24.88
C VAL A 885 -6.94 -5.00 25.94
N SER A 886 -6.75 -3.71 26.25
CA SER A 886 -5.75 -3.27 27.21
C SER A 886 -6.12 -3.65 28.65
N ARG A 887 -7.42 -3.62 28.97
CA ARG A 887 -7.98 -3.96 30.29
C ARG A 887 -8.70 -5.31 30.31
N GLY A 888 -8.83 -5.98 29.17
CA GLY A 888 -9.55 -7.24 29.04
C GLY A 888 -11.04 -7.01 28.81
N TYR A 889 -11.64 -7.90 28.02
CA TYR A 889 -12.99 -7.78 27.46
C TYR A 889 -14.06 -7.43 28.52
N ASN A 890 -14.07 -8.14 29.66
CA ASN A 890 -15.12 -8.04 30.69
C ASN A 890 -14.62 -7.48 32.04
N ASP A 891 -13.43 -6.88 32.07
CA ASP A 891 -12.91 -6.38 33.35
C ASP A 891 -13.66 -5.12 33.79
N ILE A 892 -14.59 -5.31 34.71
CA ILE A 892 -15.32 -4.30 35.47
C ILE A 892 -15.01 -4.39 36.97
N SER A 893 -13.86 -4.97 37.34
CA SER A 893 -13.52 -5.27 38.73
C SER A 893 -13.43 -4.04 39.65
N HIS A 894 -13.26 -2.85 39.06
CA HIS A 894 -13.36 -1.56 39.76
C HIS A 894 -14.80 -1.17 40.14
N PHE A 895 -15.81 -1.92 39.70
CA PHE A 895 -17.20 -1.84 40.17
C PHE A 895 -17.58 -3.11 40.94
N PRO A 896 -17.06 -3.32 42.16
CA PRO A 896 -17.22 -4.57 42.91
C PRO A 896 -18.69 -4.91 43.20
N GLU A 897 -19.56 -3.91 43.35
CA GLU A 897 -21.00 -4.08 43.56
C GLU A 897 -21.66 -4.78 42.36
N LEU A 898 -21.26 -4.44 41.13
CA LEU A 898 -21.77 -5.07 39.92
C LEU A 898 -21.30 -6.51 39.79
N VAL A 899 -20.00 -6.74 40.02
CA VAL A 899 -19.42 -8.08 39.99
C VAL A 899 -20.12 -8.99 41.00
N ASN A 900 -20.32 -8.50 42.24
CA ASN A 900 -21.02 -9.23 43.28
C ASN A 900 -22.49 -9.49 42.91
N ALA A 901 -23.20 -8.50 42.36
CA ALA A 901 -24.59 -8.67 41.93
C ALA A 901 -24.74 -9.76 40.86
N LYS A 902 -23.86 -9.79 39.86
CA LYS A 902 -23.89 -10.80 38.80
C LYS A 902 -23.55 -12.20 39.33
N GLN A 903 -22.57 -12.31 40.24
CA GLN A 903 -22.24 -13.59 40.90
C GLN A 903 -23.40 -14.13 41.74
N GLN A 904 -24.22 -13.25 42.30
CA GLN A 904 -25.46 -13.61 43.01
C GLN A 904 -26.62 -13.97 42.08
N GLY A 905 -26.43 -13.90 40.76
CA GLY A 905 -27.46 -14.21 39.76
C GLY A 905 -28.52 -13.11 39.62
N LYS A 906 -28.24 -11.88 40.06
CA LYS A 906 -29.17 -10.75 39.91
C LYS A 906 -29.27 -10.31 38.45
N MET A 907 -30.47 -9.93 38.02
CA MET A 907 -30.71 -9.30 36.73
C MET A 907 -30.39 -7.81 36.79
N ILE A 908 -29.54 -7.34 35.88
CA ILE A 908 -29.00 -5.99 35.87
C ILE A 908 -29.76 -5.12 34.87
N TYR A 909 -30.47 -4.10 35.36
CA TYR A 909 -31.14 -3.07 34.54
C TYR A 909 -30.26 -1.82 34.47
N LEU A 910 -29.84 -1.45 33.27
CA LEU A 910 -28.95 -0.31 33.03
C LEU A 910 -29.71 0.89 32.45
N PHE A 911 -29.60 2.04 33.09
CA PHE A 911 -29.84 3.34 32.48
C PHE A 911 -28.49 3.96 32.14
N LEU A 912 -28.32 4.38 30.88
CA LEU A 912 -27.09 4.99 30.40
C LEU A 912 -27.38 6.26 29.58
N GLY A 913 -26.81 7.38 30.01
CA GLY A 913 -26.94 8.68 29.35
C GLY A 913 -27.05 9.84 30.34
N ARG A 914 -27.12 11.08 29.84
CA ARG A 914 -27.27 12.28 30.69
C ARG A 914 -28.48 12.12 31.64
N LEU A 915 -28.26 12.35 32.94
CA LEU A 915 -29.31 12.25 33.95
C LEU A 915 -30.12 13.55 33.93
N GLU A 916 -30.99 13.66 32.94
CA GLU A 916 -31.80 14.84 32.65
C GLU A 916 -33.28 14.47 32.56
N LYS A 917 -34.15 15.44 32.84
CA LYS A 917 -35.60 15.25 32.69
C LYS A 917 -35.99 14.80 31.28
N ARG A 918 -35.35 15.30 30.22
CA ARG A 918 -35.63 14.86 28.83
C ARG A 918 -35.37 13.36 28.64
N LYS A 919 -34.37 12.81 29.33
CA LYS A 919 -33.98 11.38 29.27
C LYS A 919 -34.84 10.48 30.17
N GLY A 920 -35.75 11.05 30.95
CA GLY A 920 -36.74 10.30 31.74
C GLY A 920 -36.18 9.63 32.99
N ILE A 921 -35.04 10.11 33.51
CA ILE A 921 -34.43 9.53 34.72
C ILE A 921 -35.38 9.57 35.93
N ASP A 922 -36.21 10.60 36.03
CA ASP A 922 -37.25 10.71 37.05
C ASP A 922 -38.35 9.65 36.91
N VAL A 923 -38.72 9.29 35.67
CA VAL A 923 -39.68 8.19 35.40
C VAL A 923 -39.06 6.87 35.82
N PHE A 924 -37.78 6.66 35.51
CA PHE A 924 -37.08 5.44 35.90
C PHE A 924 -37.00 5.27 37.41
N ILE A 925 -36.61 6.31 38.15
CA ILE A 925 -36.53 6.27 39.63
C ILE A 925 -37.90 5.99 40.24
N LYS A 926 -38.97 6.62 39.74
CA LYS A 926 -40.34 6.33 40.18
C LYS A 926 -40.75 4.90 39.85
N ALA A 927 -40.36 4.38 38.69
CA ALA A 927 -40.63 2.99 38.29
C ALA A 927 -39.86 1.99 39.17
N ILE A 928 -38.64 2.30 39.60
CA ILE A 928 -37.89 1.50 40.59
C ILE A 928 -38.65 1.45 41.92
N SER A 929 -39.14 2.60 42.40
CA SER A 929 -39.98 2.67 43.62
C SER A 929 -41.25 1.82 43.48
N GLN A 930 -41.95 1.92 42.35
CA GLN A 930 -43.12 1.09 42.05
C GLN A 930 -42.78 -0.40 41.97
N PHE A 931 -41.64 -0.75 41.37
CA PHE A 931 -41.17 -2.13 41.27
C PHE A 931 -40.90 -2.72 42.66
N ASN A 932 -40.11 -2.01 43.49
CA ASN A 932 -39.76 -2.43 44.84
C ASN A 932 -41.00 -2.57 45.74
N HIS A 933 -42.01 -1.71 45.54
CA HIS A 933 -43.27 -1.76 46.29
C HIS A 933 -44.20 -2.89 45.84
N ARG A 934 -44.39 -3.08 44.53
CA ARG A 934 -45.35 -4.05 43.97
C ARG A 934 -44.82 -5.47 43.86
N TYR A 935 -43.50 -5.62 43.74
CA TYR A 935 -42.82 -6.90 43.57
C TYR A 935 -41.71 -7.08 44.63
N PRO A 936 -42.02 -6.99 45.94
CA PRO A 936 -41.03 -7.06 47.01
C PRO A 936 -40.29 -8.41 47.02
N GLU A 937 -40.89 -9.47 46.49
CA GLU A 937 -40.26 -10.78 46.34
C GLU A 937 -39.15 -10.80 45.28
N LYS A 938 -39.08 -9.78 44.41
CA LYS A 938 -38.12 -9.63 43.32
C LYS A 938 -37.08 -8.54 43.51
N THR A 939 -37.25 -7.68 44.51
CA THR A 939 -36.30 -6.58 44.83
C THR A 939 -34.86 -7.08 44.98
N ASN A 940 -34.65 -8.25 45.60
CA ASN A 940 -33.33 -8.84 45.80
C ASN A 940 -32.79 -9.60 44.57
N ASP A 941 -33.63 -9.88 43.58
CA ASP A 941 -33.26 -10.59 42.34
C ASP A 941 -32.74 -9.63 41.26
N VAL A 942 -32.73 -8.31 41.52
CA VAL A 942 -32.38 -7.28 40.52
C VAL A 942 -31.37 -6.27 41.06
N MET A 943 -30.68 -5.59 40.15
CA MET A 943 -29.85 -4.42 40.41
C MET A 943 -30.15 -3.36 39.35
N PHE A 944 -30.43 -2.13 39.78
CA PHE A 944 -30.66 -0.98 38.91
C PHE A 944 -29.40 -0.10 38.87
N VAL A 945 -28.84 0.08 37.68
CA VAL A 945 -27.57 0.81 37.48
C VAL A 945 -27.87 2.10 36.75
N LEU A 946 -27.48 3.23 37.34
CA LEU A 946 -27.65 4.57 36.78
C LEU A 946 -26.27 5.13 36.45
N ALA A 947 -25.99 5.35 35.16
CA ALA A 947 -24.71 5.86 34.69
C ALA A 947 -24.92 7.08 33.77
N GLY A 948 -24.23 8.17 34.09
CA GLY A 948 -24.25 9.44 33.36
C GLY A 948 -23.97 10.65 34.24
N ASN A 949 -23.70 11.78 33.59
CA ASN A 949 -23.53 13.07 34.26
C ASN A 949 -24.86 13.57 34.88
N ASP A 950 -24.81 14.04 36.12
CA ASP A 950 -25.98 14.44 36.91
C ASP A 950 -26.39 15.90 36.65
N GLY A 951 -27.48 16.09 35.90
CA GLY A 951 -28.04 17.42 35.60
C GLY A 951 -29.23 17.83 36.46
N VAL A 952 -29.77 16.93 37.30
CA VAL A 952 -31.04 17.14 38.02
C VAL A 952 -30.96 16.88 39.53
N GLY A 953 -29.81 16.45 40.03
CA GLY A 953 -29.65 16.07 41.44
C GLY A 953 -30.29 14.72 41.72
N VAL A 954 -29.83 13.67 41.04
CA VAL A 954 -30.41 12.31 41.13
C VAL A 954 -30.48 11.79 42.57
N ASN A 955 -29.50 12.10 43.42
CA ASN A 955 -29.56 11.72 44.84
C ASN A 955 -30.81 12.27 45.55
N ALA A 956 -31.21 13.52 45.27
CA ALA A 956 -32.41 14.10 45.87
C ALA A 956 -33.69 13.41 45.38
N LEU A 957 -33.74 13.01 44.10
CA LEU A 957 -34.86 12.25 43.54
C LEU A 957 -34.94 10.83 44.12
N LEU A 958 -33.79 10.18 44.35
CA LEU A 958 -33.72 8.88 45.00
C LEU A 958 -34.22 8.97 46.45
N ASP A 959 -33.81 9.99 47.20
CA ASP A 959 -34.26 10.22 48.57
C ASP A 959 -35.76 10.51 48.65
N GLU A 960 -36.28 11.34 47.74
CA GLU A 960 -37.70 11.71 47.68
C GLU A 960 -38.61 10.49 47.40
N HIS A 961 -38.21 9.60 46.49
CA HIS A 961 -39.11 8.56 45.97
C HIS A 961 -38.88 7.16 46.55
N LEU A 962 -37.72 6.88 47.15
CA LEU A 962 -37.40 5.54 47.64
C LEU A 962 -37.40 5.42 49.17
N ASN A 963 -37.41 6.52 49.93
CA ASN A 963 -37.51 6.52 51.40
C ASN A 963 -36.58 5.49 52.09
N GLY A 964 -35.34 5.35 51.60
CA GLY A 964 -34.34 4.40 52.13
C GLY A 964 -34.31 3.01 51.49
N GLN A 965 -35.14 2.72 50.48
CA GLN A 965 -35.10 1.47 49.69
C GLN A 965 -34.09 1.54 48.53
N GLN A 966 -32.81 1.74 48.83
CA GLN A 966 -31.76 1.93 47.82
C GLN A 966 -30.79 0.74 47.69
N ASP A 967 -31.01 -0.38 48.41
CA ASP A 967 -30.11 -1.55 48.47
C ASP A 967 -29.87 -2.25 47.12
N ASN A 968 -30.76 -2.05 46.13
CA ASN A 968 -30.67 -2.62 44.79
C ASN A 968 -30.40 -1.55 43.71
N ILE A 969 -29.83 -0.41 44.08
CA ILE A 969 -29.52 0.69 43.16
C ILE A 969 -28.04 1.05 43.25
N LEU A 970 -27.41 1.21 42.08
CA LEU A 970 -26.02 1.61 41.96
C LEU A 970 -25.91 2.84 41.05
N LEU A 971 -25.39 3.94 41.61
CA LEU A 971 -25.10 5.17 40.87
C LEU A 971 -23.61 5.22 40.53
N LEU A 972 -23.27 5.16 39.24
CA LEU A 972 -21.87 5.15 38.77
C LEU A 972 -21.33 6.54 38.42
N GLY A 973 -22.22 7.52 38.19
CA GLY A 973 -21.84 8.81 37.62
C GLY A 973 -21.41 8.68 36.16
N GLU A 974 -20.60 9.62 35.67
CA GLU A 974 -20.06 9.58 34.31
C GLU A 974 -19.01 8.46 34.18
N VAL A 975 -19.12 7.67 33.11
CA VAL A 975 -18.26 6.51 32.85
C VAL A 975 -17.46 6.73 31.58
N SER A 976 -16.28 6.11 31.49
CA SER A 976 -15.46 6.15 30.28
C SER A 976 -16.12 5.41 29.11
N ASP A 977 -15.74 5.71 27.87
CA ASP A 977 -16.26 4.98 26.69
C ASP A 977 -15.99 3.47 26.76
N TRP A 978 -14.84 3.08 27.32
CA TRP A 978 -14.51 1.66 27.51
C TRP A 978 -15.36 1.00 28.59
N ASP A 979 -15.63 1.69 29.69
CA ASP A 979 -16.53 1.18 30.72
C ASP A 979 -17.98 1.13 30.21
N ARG A 980 -18.37 2.08 29.34
CA ARG A 980 -19.68 2.09 28.68
C ARG A 980 -19.94 0.80 27.91
N GLU A 981 -19.02 0.39 27.04
CA GLU A 981 -19.13 -0.87 26.28
C GLU A 981 -19.16 -2.09 27.19
N LYS A 982 -18.33 -2.11 28.24
CA LYS A 982 -18.32 -3.20 29.23
C LYS A 982 -19.63 -3.27 30.02
N LEU A 983 -20.22 -2.14 30.37
CA LEU A 983 -21.51 -2.07 31.06
C LEU A 983 -22.64 -2.62 30.18
N TYR A 984 -22.63 -2.32 28.87
CA TYR A 984 -23.56 -2.97 27.94
C TYR A 984 -23.34 -4.48 27.89
N ALA A 985 -22.10 -4.96 27.79
CA ALA A 985 -21.82 -6.40 27.80
C ALA A 985 -22.30 -7.09 29.09
N PHE A 986 -22.13 -6.41 30.23
CA PHE A 986 -22.39 -6.96 31.56
C PHE A 986 -23.87 -6.90 32.00
N CYS A 987 -24.63 -5.90 31.53
CA CYS A 987 -26.03 -5.75 31.88
C CYS A 987 -26.91 -6.85 31.26
N ASP A 988 -28.17 -6.94 31.69
CA ASP A 988 -29.15 -7.85 31.09
C ASP A 988 -30.18 -7.06 30.26
N VAL A 989 -30.63 -5.90 30.75
CA VAL A 989 -31.63 -5.07 30.07
C VAL A 989 -31.22 -3.60 30.14
N VAL A 990 -31.44 -2.86 29.07
CA VAL A 990 -31.27 -1.40 29.06
C VAL A 990 -32.63 -0.72 29.15
N VAL A 991 -32.75 0.25 30.07
CA VAL A 991 -33.97 1.03 30.26
C VAL A 991 -33.77 2.40 29.64
N PHE A 992 -34.62 2.74 28.66
CA PHE A 992 -34.50 3.94 27.84
C PHE A 992 -35.80 4.77 27.86
N PRO A 993 -36.11 5.42 29.00
CA PRO A 993 -37.40 6.06 29.26
C PRO A 993 -37.46 7.50 28.73
N SER A 994 -36.75 7.79 27.63
CA SER A 994 -36.62 9.16 27.13
C SER A 994 -37.96 9.72 26.65
N ARG A 995 -38.26 10.98 26.94
CA ARG A 995 -39.51 11.65 26.53
C ARG A 995 -39.51 12.13 25.08
N TYR A 996 -38.32 12.27 24.50
CA TYR A 996 -38.14 12.59 23.09
C TYR A 996 -36.75 12.18 22.62
N GLU A 997 -36.70 11.45 21.51
CA GLU A 997 -35.46 11.07 20.82
C GLU A 997 -35.64 11.08 19.30
N SER A 998 -34.61 11.56 18.60
CA SER A 998 -34.61 11.59 17.13
C SER A 998 -34.49 10.20 16.51
N PHE A 999 -33.77 9.31 17.21
CA PHE A 999 -33.57 7.92 16.83
C PHE A 999 -33.32 7.07 18.07
N GLY A 1000 -32.25 7.40 18.81
CA GLY A 1000 -31.82 6.65 20.01
C GLY A 1000 -30.67 5.69 19.69
N LEU A 1001 -29.43 6.18 19.81
CA LEU A 1001 -28.23 5.35 19.64
C LEU A 1001 -28.00 4.37 20.80
N VAL A 1002 -28.37 4.75 22.03
CA VAL A 1002 -28.27 3.90 23.23
C VAL A 1002 -28.98 2.54 23.08
N PRO A 1003 -30.22 2.49 22.54
CA PRO A 1003 -30.83 1.21 22.16
C PRO A 1003 -30.01 0.38 21.18
N LEU A 1004 -29.41 1.01 20.16
CA LEU A 1004 -28.57 0.30 19.20
C LEU A 1004 -27.30 -0.24 19.86
N GLU A 1005 -26.62 0.56 20.69
CA GLU A 1005 -25.46 0.14 21.49
C GLU A 1005 -25.80 -1.06 22.38
N ALA A 1006 -26.99 -1.08 23.00
CA ALA A 1006 -27.46 -2.24 23.76
C ALA A 1006 -27.65 -3.49 22.86
N PHE A 1007 -28.23 -3.30 21.68
CA PHE A 1007 -28.48 -4.38 20.73
C PHE A 1007 -27.21 -5.01 20.16
N VAL A 1008 -26.11 -4.25 20.04
CA VAL A 1008 -24.77 -4.76 19.68
C VAL A 1008 -24.36 -5.91 20.61
N HIS A 1009 -24.66 -5.78 21.90
CA HIS A 1009 -24.39 -6.79 22.93
C HIS A 1009 -25.54 -7.79 23.12
N GLY A 1010 -26.54 -7.76 22.25
CA GLY A 1010 -27.75 -8.59 22.34
C GLY A 1010 -28.62 -8.28 23.55
N LYS A 1011 -28.58 -7.06 24.08
CA LYS A 1011 -29.34 -6.67 25.28
C LYS A 1011 -30.70 -6.08 24.87
N PRO A 1012 -31.82 -6.66 25.30
CA PRO A 1012 -33.13 -6.08 25.03
C PRO A 1012 -33.29 -4.73 25.72
N VAL A 1013 -34.13 -3.87 25.13
CA VAL A 1013 -34.37 -2.50 25.59
C VAL A 1013 -35.81 -2.33 26.04
N ILE A 1014 -36.05 -1.65 27.16
CA ILE A 1014 -37.39 -1.15 27.54
C ILE A 1014 -37.44 0.34 27.22
N GLY A 1015 -38.20 0.73 26.19
CA GLY A 1015 -38.28 2.10 25.68
C GLY A 1015 -39.67 2.72 25.85
N SER A 1016 -39.75 4.06 25.89
CA SER A 1016 -41.04 4.76 25.89
C SER A 1016 -41.69 4.76 24.49
N SER A 1017 -42.96 5.14 24.42
CA SER A 1017 -43.75 5.26 23.18
C SER A 1017 -43.43 6.51 22.34
N GLU A 1018 -42.43 7.32 22.72
CA GLU A 1018 -42.23 8.68 22.16
C GLU A 1018 -41.16 8.78 21.07
N GLY A 1019 -41.29 9.83 20.25
CA GLY A 1019 -40.32 10.16 19.20
C GLY A 1019 -40.13 9.03 18.20
N ALA A 1020 -38.87 8.66 17.95
CA ALA A 1020 -38.51 7.54 17.07
C ALA A 1020 -38.24 6.22 17.82
N ILE A 1021 -38.44 6.17 19.14
CA ILE A 1021 -38.12 4.98 19.95
C ILE A 1021 -38.87 3.73 19.46
N PRO A 1022 -40.19 3.79 19.14
CA PRO A 1022 -40.92 2.64 18.60
C PRO A 1022 -40.46 2.20 17.20
N GLU A 1023 -39.75 3.06 16.46
CA GLU A 1023 -39.13 2.66 15.19
C GLU A 1023 -37.83 1.89 15.44
N VAL A 1024 -37.12 2.12 16.53
CA VAL A 1024 -35.86 1.44 16.84
C VAL A 1024 -36.12 0.15 17.64
N VAL A 1025 -36.91 0.26 18.71
CA VAL A 1025 -37.27 -0.82 19.63
C VAL A 1025 -38.64 -1.37 19.23
N LEU A 1026 -38.63 -2.48 18.49
CA LEU A 1026 -39.85 -3.18 18.08
C LEU A 1026 -40.40 -3.98 19.29
N ASP A 1027 -41.60 -3.61 19.73
CA ASP A 1027 -42.27 -4.23 20.88
C ASP A 1027 -42.44 -5.74 20.68
N GLU A 1028 -42.12 -6.50 21.72
CA GLU A 1028 -42.13 -7.97 21.76
C GLU A 1028 -41.27 -8.67 20.69
N GLN A 1029 -40.35 -7.95 20.04
CA GLN A 1029 -39.39 -8.53 19.09
C GLN A 1029 -37.94 -8.34 19.53
N CYS A 1030 -37.54 -7.10 19.85
CA CYS A 1030 -36.19 -6.80 20.33
C CYS A 1030 -36.17 -6.01 21.65
N GLY A 1031 -37.34 -5.67 22.17
CA GLY A 1031 -37.51 -4.98 23.42
C GLY A 1031 -38.98 -4.90 23.83
N LEU A 1032 -39.26 -4.02 24.78
CA LEU A 1032 -40.62 -3.74 25.26
C LEU A 1032 -40.89 -2.24 25.23
N ILE A 1033 -42.10 -1.85 24.83
CA ILE A 1033 -42.56 -0.46 24.87
C ILE A 1033 -43.53 -0.23 26.03
N PHE A 1034 -43.43 0.95 26.65
CA PHE A 1034 -44.36 1.46 27.67
C PHE A 1034 -44.82 2.88 27.31
N ASP A 1035 -46.00 3.28 27.79
CA ASP A 1035 -46.54 4.63 27.57
C ASP A 1035 -45.70 5.70 28.27
N ASP A 1036 -45.38 6.82 27.59
CA ASP A 1036 -44.53 7.87 28.16
C ASP A 1036 -45.01 8.39 29.50
N GLY A 1037 -44.05 8.56 30.41
CA GLY A 1037 -44.31 8.99 31.78
C GLY A 1037 -45.02 7.95 32.66
N SER A 1038 -45.38 6.76 32.16
CA SER A 1038 -46.01 5.71 32.97
C SER A 1038 -44.99 4.93 33.80
N GLU A 1039 -44.70 5.36 35.03
CA GLU A 1039 -43.83 4.61 35.94
C GLU A 1039 -44.39 3.22 36.31
N VAL A 1040 -45.71 3.05 36.21
CA VAL A 1040 -46.41 1.79 36.51
C VAL A 1040 -46.14 0.75 35.44
N GLU A 1041 -46.35 1.09 34.17
CA GLU A 1041 -46.09 0.15 33.07
C GLU A 1041 -44.61 -0.18 32.96
N LEU A 1042 -43.72 0.80 33.15
CA LEU A 1042 -42.28 0.55 33.15
C LEU A 1042 -41.91 -0.50 34.22
N ALA A 1043 -42.45 -0.39 35.44
CA ALA A 1043 -42.27 -1.38 36.50
C ALA A 1043 -42.82 -2.77 36.12
N GLU A 1044 -43.97 -2.84 35.45
CA GLU A 1044 -44.55 -4.10 34.98
C GLU A 1044 -43.70 -4.78 33.90
N LYS A 1045 -43.17 -4.02 32.93
CA LYS A 1045 -42.29 -4.56 31.88
C LYS A 1045 -40.97 -5.07 32.46
N MET A 1046 -40.38 -4.36 33.44
CA MET A 1046 -39.21 -4.84 34.19
C MET A 1046 -39.54 -6.16 34.92
N ALA A 1047 -40.67 -6.24 35.64
CA ALA A 1047 -41.05 -7.46 36.34
C ALA A 1047 -41.33 -8.64 35.38
N ARG A 1048 -41.91 -8.38 34.21
CA ARG A 1048 -42.17 -9.39 33.17
C ARG A 1048 -40.88 -10.02 32.65
N LEU A 1049 -39.86 -9.22 32.35
CA LEU A 1049 -38.56 -9.71 31.89
C LEU A 1049 -37.83 -10.52 32.97
N CYS A 1050 -37.84 -10.03 34.22
CA CYS A 1050 -37.28 -10.74 35.36
C CYS A 1050 -37.91 -12.13 35.61
N LYS A 1051 -39.19 -12.31 35.25
CA LYS A 1051 -39.93 -13.57 35.47
C LYS A 1051 -39.89 -14.55 34.29
N ASN A 1052 -39.44 -14.14 33.11
CA ASN A 1052 -39.58 -14.94 31.88
C ASN A 1052 -38.28 -15.02 31.07
N ASN A 1053 -37.47 -16.03 31.37
CA ASN A 1053 -36.20 -16.27 30.68
C ASN A 1053 -36.38 -16.56 29.17
N ALA A 1054 -37.46 -17.24 28.77
CA ALA A 1054 -37.73 -17.50 27.36
C ALA A 1054 -38.04 -16.22 26.57
N LEU A 1055 -38.77 -15.28 27.19
CA LEU A 1055 -38.99 -13.95 26.62
C LEU A 1055 -37.66 -13.18 26.51
N TYR A 1056 -36.83 -13.21 27.54
CA TYR A 1056 -35.50 -12.58 27.51
C TYR A 1056 -34.63 -13.12 26.37
N GLU A 1057 -34.50 -14.45 26.22
CA GLU A 1057 -33.72 -15.08 25.16
C GLU A 1057 -34.23 -14.71 23.77
N MET A 1058 -35.56 -14.72 23.58
CA MET A 1058 -36.18 -14.32 22.31
C MET A 1058 -35.86 -12.85 21.98
N LEU A 1059 -36.05 -11.93 22.93
CA LEU A 1059 -35.78 -10.50 22.71
C LEU A 1059 -34.27 -10.23 22.53
N SER A 1060 -33.40 -11.01 23.16
CA SER A 1060 -31.95 -10.93 22.99
C SER A 1060 -31.51 -11.31 21.56
N LEU A 1061 -32.06 -12.40 21.02
CA LEU A 1061 -31.85 -12.77 19.62
C LEU A 1061 -32.44 -11.72 18.66
N GLY A 1062 -33.62 -11.20 18.97
CA GLY A 1062 -34.25 -10.13 18.20
C GLY A 1062 -33.45 -8.83 18.23
N ALA A 1063 -32.81 -8.48 19.36
CA ALA A 1063 -31.89 -7.35 19.48
C ALA A 1063 -30.71 -7.50 18.52
N LYS A 1064 -30.03 -8.66 18.51
CA LYS A 1064 -28.93 -8.95 17.56
C LYS A 1064 -29.38 -8.84 16.10
N ALA A 1065 -30.58 -9.33 15.77
CA ALA A 1065 -31.14 -9.20 14.43
C ALA A 1065 -31.48 -7.73 14.09
N ARG A 1066 -31.99 -6.96 15.06
CA ARG A 1066 -32.39 -5.56 14.86
C ARG A 1066 -31.21 -4.66 14.59
N VAL A 1067 -30.10 -4.81 15.31
CA VAL A 1067 -28.90 -3.99 15.08
C VAL A 1067 -28.24 -4.28 13.73
N LYS A 1068 -28.29 -5.52 13.23
CA LYS A 1068 -27.88 -5.85 11.86
C LYS A 1068 -28.74 -5.09 10.83
N TYR A 1069 -30.05 -5.03 11.06
CA TYR A 1069 -30.98 -4.28 10.21
C TYR A 1069 -30.72 -2.76 10.25
N LEU A 1070 -30.41 -2.21 11.42
CA LEU A 1070 -30.11 -0.79 11.67
C LEU A 1070 -28.59 -0.53 11.76
N SER A 1071 -27.81 -1.21 10.92
CA SER A 1071 -26.37 -1.11 10.92
C SER A 1071 -25.88 0.14 10.21
N SER A 1072 -24.72 0.66 10.65
CA SER A 1072 -23.97 1.70 9.94
C SER A 1072 -23.65 1.27 8.50
N ASN A 1073 -23.36 -0.01 8.31
CA ASN A 1073 -23.12 -0.60 7.00
C ASN A 1073 -24.30 -0.39 6.03
N ARG A 1074 -25.51 -0.72 6.49
CA ARG A 1074 -26.71 -0.52 5.68
C ARG A 1074 -26.96 0.97 5.41
N SER A 1075 -26.76 1.81 6.42
CA SER A 1075 -26.86 3.27 6.28
C SER A 1075 -25.90 3.79 5.22
N ALA A 1076 -24.66 3.30 5.20
CA ALA A 1076 -23.65 3.63 4.20
C ALA A 1076 -24.03 3.13 2.81
N LEU A 1077 -24.47 1.88 2.63
CA LEU A 1077 -24.92 1.34 1.34
C LEU A 1077 -26.08 2.15 0.73
N GLN A 1078 -27.07 2.52 1.55
CA GLN A 1078 -28.19 3.36 1.10
C GLN A 1078 -27.73 4.79 0.76
N SER A 1079 -26.73 5.30 1.49
CA SER A 1079 -26.15 6.62 1.24
C SER A 1079 -25.33 6.61 -0.05
N GLU A 1080 -24.49 5.60 -0.28
CA GLU A 1080 -23.73 5.40 -1.52
C GLU A 1080 -24.66 5.31 -2.74
N GLU A 1081 -25.75 4.55 -2.63
CA GLU A 1081 -26.76 4.46 -3.70
C GLU A 1081 -27.40 5.82 -3.99
N LEU A 1082 -27.74 6.60 -2.96
CA LEU A 1082 -28.24 7.96 -3.11
C LEU A 1082 -27.19 8.87 -3.78
N TYR A 1083 -25.94 8.84 -3.33
CA TYR A 1083 -24.87 9.67 -3.87
C TYR A 1083 -24.63 9.39 -5.36
N ASN A 1084 -24.54 8.10 -5.74
CA ASN A 1084 -24.40 7.71 -7.14
C ASN A 1084 -25.58 8.19 -8.01
N ARG A 1085 -26.82 8.12 -7.50
CA ARG A 1085 -28.00 8.66 -8.22
C ARG A 1085 -27.88 10.16 -8.47
N LEU A 1086 -27.45 10.92 -7.46
CA LEU A 1086 -27.27 12.37 -7.57
C LEU A 1086 -26.20 12.72 -8.61
N ILE A 1087 -25.07 12.03 -8.59
CA ILE A 1087 -23.95 12.24 -9.53
C ILE A 1087 -24.36 11.91 -10.97
N LEU A 1088 -25.16 10.87 -11.17
CA LEU A 1088 -25.67 10.47 -12.49
C LEU A 1088 -26.88 11.30 -12.97
N GLY A 1089 -27.40 12.21 -12.14
CA GLY A 1089 -28.59 13.00 -12.44
C GLY A 1089 -29.91 12.20 -12.48
N ILE A 1090 -29.96 11.04 -11.83
CA ILE A 1090 -31.13 10.15 -11.80
C ILE A 1090 -32.03 10.53 -10.62
N LYS A 1091 -33.27 10.95 -10.90
CA LYS A 1091 -34.19 11.49 -9.88
C LYS A 1091 -34.96 10.44 -9.06
N SER A 1092 -35.12 9.20 -9.53
CA SER A 1092 -35.80 8.12 -8.79
C SER A 1092 -35.28 6.73 -9.17
N LEU A 1093 -35.47 5.75 -8.28
CA LEU A 1093 -35.31 4.32 -8.58
C LEU A 1093 -36.42 3.79 -9.50
#